data_AF-A0A821RQF9-F1
#
_entry.id   AF-A0A821RQF9-F1
#
_cell.length_a   1.000
_cell.length_b   1.000
_cell.length_c   1.000
_cell.angle_alpha   90.00
_cell.angle_beta   90.00
_cell.angle_gamma   90.00
#
_symmetry.space_group_name_H-M   'P 1'
#
loop_
_entity.id
_entity.type
_entity.pdbx_description
1 polymer ?
#
loop_
_entity_poly.entity_id
_entity_poly.type
_entity_poly.pdbx_seq_one_letter_code
_entity_poly.pdbx_strand_id
1 'polypeptide(L)'
;MENAQIVTKLKLLFERIAQPAYILDQHYADNFFIKLSSNDPDVQYLKSLPMLPDMLIAAFYRTDNYHVTVKVFLVRLLAFITHNEVNFAKFSAKKGDDLAKAFDQINSPDMHTSLRVANMEVALALLNHNSGVHWLLETNSWQKILTLCNEKRTVFIVRQTYKFVSTFIWKLKSFGDDANVRHVLSFILKPVIDADLVQKQSITSEEEDELCKIYEPMMQMLLTIVSNEKEIKSQNCVMHFLLQEFKIETYCYIMLDRLRREDIWLLTTKFLFWSAIGKLFLVKILQPGVKFEKEDFMELAVTYFNTIHRLIQRRSPKLLFDYCNACNLIWGRVWNREEPIRWDINEKHMEMQKQLLIVSLVPPLVYVTLGKNQSLDQSEGEVELYINTIMESTCEHAARAAYAVRNMMIQLDVLQVTLLSVKRLTFLENNLNNEQANIVFQAMFYVIKEFEPFDEEGLLRTDYCYGDEIDKISIMAYVLDTLLFLIKNYNINWKESLEVICLNAVVYNVLKRPNLSCKFVVTALNVISTTIRKSLTPNLSLLLDTKPGSGMHEIGMLIYTKMHDLNWEIRDTALELLLVCTELSLIKFPPFQKQIMSHKLINVAMTMALNDHEFYVRVSALKCLAAATKVNLLWEQVTSEFPNVQELILADLCTNPEGIVRKETFIVLCEIYQNIKLDYTMKTALYEQFLNASLSDFHWEVQISALKFWRVVIHSLLGDQGMLDGTFPPVTFSIESRKIVTLTDKEIQKRLHKILDELASIGCLSILIKLLHEDTEVEVMELALSIANELLEILDKYRVPGFLRPSENDPNIEEILTAEDNDLEEEDSDTKNLIKSEDVIEGIINSDDMNLLTNIYERHMNLNNEPTEIRKRKFTKFATPYIFVVYMKSSNFKETIERKKNWKDGIRSLSSLLDDVLGIYEVNTEVNSLDCY
;
A
#
# COMPACT_ATOMS: atom_id res chain seq x y z
N MET A 1 12.47 30.03 -21.94
CA MET A 1 12.18 31.26 -21.16
C MET A 1 12.12 30.99 -19.67
N GLU A 2 11.61 29.83 -19.23
CA GLU A 2 11.51 29.42 -17.81
C GLU A 2 12.85 29.43 -17.04
N ASN A 3 13.94 28.93 -17.64
CA ASN A 3 15.27 28.95 -17.01
C ASN A 3 15.76 30.36 -16.59
N ALA A 4 15.44 31.40 -17.37
CA ALA A 4 15.79 32.78 -17.03
C ALA A 4 14.90 33.35 -15.91
N GLN A 5 13.64 32.91 -15.84
CA GLN A 5 12.72 33.25 -14.76
C GLN A 5 13.16 32.60 -13.44
N ILE A 6 13.57 31.33 -13.45
CA ILE A 6 14.11 30.64 -12.26
C ILE A 6 15.30 31.40 -11.67
N VAL A 7 16.24 31.85 -12.51
CA VAL A 7 17.40 32.65 -12.05
C VAL A 7 16.97 33.98 -11.43
N THR A 8 15.96 34.63 -12.00
CA THR A 8 15.44 35.92 -11.50
C THR A 8 14.72 35.74 -10.16
N LYS A 9 13.86 34.73 -10.05
CA LYS A 9 13.15 34.36 -8.82
C LYS A 9 14.10 33.95 -7.71
N LEU A 10 15.17 33.20 -8.02
CA LEU A 10 16.21 32.88 -7.04
C LEU A 10 16.91 34.14 -6.52
N LYS A 11 17.23 35.12 -7.37
CA LYS A 11 17.80 36.40 -6.92
C LYS A 11 16.85 37.12 -5.97
N LEU A 12 15.58 37.23 -6.35
CA LEU A 12 14.54 37.81 -5.49
C LEU A 12 14.40 37.07 -4.16
N LEU A 13 14.52 35.74 -4.17
CA LEU A 13 14.44 34.93 -2.95
C LEU A 13 15.60 35.28 -2.02
N PHE A 14 16.82 35.30 -2.53
CA PHE A 14 18.00 35.66 -1.74
C PHE A 14 17.98 37.12 -1.25
N GLU A 15 17.35 38.04 -1.99
CA GLU A 15 17.10 39.41 -1.55
C GLU A 15 16.05 39.49 -0.44
N ARG A 16 14.95 38.73 -0.56
CA ARG A 16 13.86 38.70 0.42
C ARG A 16 14.28 38.06 1.73
N ILE A 17 14.98 36.92 1.70
CA ILE A 17 15.51 36.29 2.92
C ILE A 17 16.59 37.14 3.61
N ALA A 18 17.22 38.07 2.89
CA ALA A 18 18.21 38.97 3.47
C ALA A 18 17.59 40.11 4.31
N GLN A 19 16.26 40.25 4.28
CA GLN A 19 15.54 41.24 5.09
C GLN A 19 15.56 40.84 6.58
N PRO A 20 15.79 41.79 7.50
CA PRO A 20 15.81 41.50 8.93
C PRO A 20 14.45 40.99 9.41
N ALA A 21 14.45 39.96 10.27
CA ALA A 21 13.27 39.31 10.84
C ALA A 21 12.32 38.60 9.84
N TYR A 22 12.75 38.32 8.60
CA TYR A 22 11.97 37.48 7.68
C TYR A 22 11.84 36.04 8.22
N ILE A 23 10.60 35.54 8.27
CA ILE A 23 10.28 34.17 8.68
C ILE A 23 9.80 33.42 7.43
N LEU A 24 10.57 32.40 7.05
CA LEU A 24 10.19 31.50 5.97
C LEU A 24 9.14 30.49 6.47
N ASP A 25 8.09 30.29 5.67
CA ASP A 25 7.09 29.24 5.90
C ASP A 25 7.70 27.85 5.67
N GLN A 26 7.53 26.95 6.63
CA GLN A 26 8.07 25.60 6.58
C GLN A 26 7.36 24.73 5.54
N HIS A 27 6.06 24.93 5.29
CA HIS A 27 5.29 24.15 4.33
C HIS A 27 5.82 24.34 2.91
N TYR A 28 5.99 25.59 2.48
CA TYR A 28 6.52 25.90 1.15
C TYR A 28 7.99 25.51 1.01
N ALA A 29 8.80 25.69 2.07
CA ALA A 29 10.19 25.24 2.08
C ALA A 29 10.33 23.72 1.94
N ASP A 30 9.49 22.94 2.61
CA ASP A 30 9.51 21.48 2.52
C ASP A 30 9.07 20.98 1.13
N ASN A 31 8.01 21.55 0.57
CA ASN A 31 7.57 21.24 -0.80
C ASN A 31 8.66 21.58 -1.84
N PHE A 32 9.38 22.68 -1.65
CA PHE A 32 10.54 23.02 -2.47
C PHE A 32 11.63 21.93 -2.39
N PHE A 33 12.02 21.48 -1.20
CA PHE A 33 13.03 20.42 -1.07
C PHE A 33 12.55 19.04 -1.57
N ILE A 34 11.25 18.73 -1.43
CA ILE A 34 10.65 17.54 -2.06
C ILE A 34 10.83 17.61 -3.58
N LYS A 35 10.52 18.74 -4.20
CA LYS A 35 10.73 18.94 -5.65
C LYS A 35 12.21 18.82 -6.03
N LEU A 36 13.13 19.38 -5.24
CA LEU A 36 14.57 19.27 -5.49
C LEU A 36 15.11 17.83 -5.45
N SER A 37 14.40 16.91 -4.80
CA SER A 37 14.75 15.49 -4.79
C SER A 37 14.30 14.72 -6.04
N SER A 38 13.51 15.35 -6.93
CA SER A 38 13.05 14.76 -8.19
C SER A 38 14.10 14.83 -9.32
N ASN A 39 13.91 14.04 -10.37
CA ASN A 39 14.77 14.02 -11.57
C ASN A 39 14.36 15.06 -12.64
N ASP A 40 13.65 16.11 -12.23
CA ASP A 40 13.09 17.15 -13.10
C ASP A 40 14.19 17.96 -13.84
N PRO A 41 14.04 18.27 -15.15
CA PRO A 41 14.96 19.09 -15.93
C PRO A 41 15.30 20.45 -15.29
N ASP A 42 14.33 21.12 -14.66
CA ASP A 42 14.53 22.41 -14.00
C ASP A 42 15.45 22.28 -12.79
N VAL A 43 15.34 21.16 -12.06
CA VAL A 43 16.19 20.83 -10.92
C VAL A 43 17.61 20.49 -11.39
N GLN A 44 17.76 19.81 -12.53
CA GLN A 44 19.07 19.59 -13.15
C GLN A 44 19.71 20.90 -13.61
N TYR A 45 18.93 21.80 -14.20
CA TYR A 45 19.37 23.13 -14.56
C TYR A 45 19.82 23.92 -13.32
N LEU A 46 19.03 23.91 -12.24
CA LEU A 46 19.38 24.53 -10.96
C LEU A 46 20.73 24.03 -10.42
N LYS A 47 21.00 22.71 -10.48
CA LYS A 47 22.28 22.11 -10.07
C LYS A 47 23.47 22.59 -10.89
N SER A 48 23.23 22.94 -12.16
CA SER A 48 24.27 23.42 -13.08
C SER A 48 24.57 24.92 -12.95
N LEU A 49 23.76 25.69 -12.21
CA LEU A 49 23.91 27.14 -12.12
C LEU A 49 25.12 27.56 -11.27
N PRO A 50 26.14 28.22 -11.85
CA PRO A 50 27.36 28.60 -11.13
C PRO A 50 27.15 29.72 -10.10
N MET A 51 26.08 30.53 -10.27
CA MET A 51 25.72 31.62 -9.37
C MET A 51 25.11 31.15 -8.04
N LEU A 52 24.42 30.01 -8.03
CA LEU A 52 23.70 29.54 -6.83
C LEU A 52 24.66 29.29 -5.63
N PRO A 53 25.82 28.63 -5.81
CA PRO A 53 26.84 28.56 -4.77
C PRO A 53 27.36 29.93 -4.31
N ASP A 54 27.57 30.89 -5.22
CA ASP A 54 28.06 32.23 -4.85
C ASP A 54 27.04 33.01 -4.02
N MET A 55 25.76 32.93 -4.40
CA MET A 55 24.66 33.55 -3.66
C MET A 55 24.50 32.93 -2.28
N LEU A 56 24.63 31.60 -2.18
CA LEU A 56 24.63 30.92 -0.89
C LEU A 56 25.78 31.38 -0.01
N ILE A 57 27.00 31.43 -0.53
CA ILE A 57 28.18 31.92 0.21
C ILE A 57 27.95 33.37 0.69
N ALA A 58 27.40 34.24 -0.16
CA ALA A 58 27.06 35.61 0.20
C ALA A 58 26.03 35.68 1.33
N ALA A 59 24.99 34.84 1.30
CA ALA A 59 24.00 34.73 2.36
C ALA A 59 24.64 34.26 3.68
N PHE A 60 25.57 33.31 3.62
CA PHE A 60 26.24 32.77 4.81
C PHE A 60 27.12 33.80 5.54
N TYR A 61 27.59 34.87 4.87
CA TYR A 61 28.26 35.99 5.54
C TYR A 61 27.35 36.80 6.48
N ARG A 62 26.03 36.67 6.34
CA ARG A 62 25.02 37.41 7.13
C ARG A 62 24.20 36.49 8.04
N THR A 63 24.64 35.24 8.22
CA THR A 63 23.87 34.19 8.92
C THR A 63 23.40 34.61 10.30
N ASP A 64 24.23 35.33 11.07
CA ASP A 64 23.90 35.72 12.45
C ASP A 64 22.63 36.58 12.54
N ASN A 65 22.31 37.33 11.47
CA ASN A 65 21.17 38.24 11.41
C ASN A 65 19.85 37.56 10.97
N TYR A 66 19.89 36.27 10.63
CA TYR A 66 18.73 35.55 10.11
C TYR A 66 17.93 34.82 11.19
N HIS A 67 16.62 34.76 10.98
CA HIS A 67 15.73 33.90 11.75
C HIS A 67 16.09 32.42 11.57
N VAL A 68 15.77 31.57 12.56
CA VAL A 68 16.14 30.15 12.54
C VAL A 68 15.56 29.40 11.34
N THR A 69 14.35 29.76 10.87
CA THR A 69 13.74 29.11 9.69
C THR A 69 14.52 29.37 8.41
N VAL A 70 15.05 30.59 8.25
CA VAL A 70 15.94 30.95 7.12
C VAL A 70 17.28 30.23 7.24
N LYS A 71 17.86 30.17 8.45
CA LYS A 71 19.11 29.40 8.70
C LYS A 71 18.94 27.93 8.29
N VAL A 72 17.83 27.30 8.68
CA VAL A 72 17.52 25.91 8.30
C VAL A 72 17.41 25.76 6.79
N PHE A 73 16.66 26.65 6.12
CA PHE A 73 16.54 26.63 4.66
C PHE A 73 17.89 26.74 3.95
N LEU A 74 18.74 27.70 4.37
CA LEU A 74 20.07 27.90 3.79
C LEU A 74 21.00 26.69 3.99
N VAL A 75 20.96 26.04 5.16
CA VAL A 75 21.76 24.84 5.43
C VAL A 75 21.25 23.63 4.62
N ARG A 76 19.94 23.46 4.46
CA ARG A 76 19.39 22.39 3.60
C ARG A 76 19.71 22.64 2.12
N LEU A 77 19.69 23.89 1.68
CA LEU A 77 20.13 24.27 0.34
C LEU A 77 21.64 24.03 0.16
N LEU A 78 22.44 24.22 1.22
CA LEU A 78 23.85 23.83 1.23
C LEU A 78 24.02 22.32 1.03
N ALA A 79 23.21 21.49 1.71
CA ALA A 79 23.24 20.03 1.52
C ALA A 79 22.94 19.64 0.06
N PHE A 80 21.96 20.29 -0.56
CA PHE A 80 21.62 20.08 -1.97
C PHE A 80 22.78 20.45 -2.92
N ILE A 81 23.41 21.60 -2.70
CA ILE A 81 24.50 22.11 -3.57
C ILE A 81 25.79 21.30 -3.39
N THR A 82 26.14 20.96 -2.14
CA THR A 82 27.37 20.24 -1.79
C THR A 82 27.36 18.78 -2.20
N HIS A 83 26.23 18.27 -2.70
CA HIS A 83 26.16 16.98 -3.37
C HIS A 83 27.08 16.93 -4.62
N ASN A 84 27.37 18.09 -5.22
CA ASN A 84 28.39 18.24 -6.27
C ASN A 84 29.75 18.64 -5.66
N GLU A 85 30.79 17.90 -6.00
CA GLU A 85 32.15 18.07 -5.46
C GLU A 85 32.75 19.46 -5.76
N VAL A 86 32.54 19.99 -6.98
CA VAL A 86 33.08 21.29 -7.40
C VAL A 86 32.43 22.43 -6.60
N ASN A 87 31.12 22.35 -6.39
CA ASN A 87 30.40 23.33 -5.60
C ASN A 87 30.80 23.27 -4.12
N PHE A 88 31.03 22.07 -3.60
CA PHE A 88 31.59 21.89 -2.26
C PHE A 88 32.98 22.54 -2.14
N ALA A 89 33.90 22.26 -3.06
CA ALA A 89 35.25 22.85 -3.04
C ALA A 89 35.20 24.39 -3.08
N LYS A 90 34.29 24.95 -3.89
CA LYS A 90 34.06 26.39 -3.96
C LYS A 90 33.53 26.98 -2.65
N PHE A 91 32.62 26.27 -1.97
CA PHE A 91 32.10 26.69 -0.67
C PHE A 91 33.15 26.54 0.44
N SER A 92 33.83 25.39 0.52
CA SER A 92 34.81 25.11 1.58
C SER A 92 36.00 26.06 1.52
N ALA A 93 36.46 26.46 0.33
CA ALA A 93 37.53 27.43 0.17
C ALA A 93 37.23 28.82 0.76
N LYS A 94 35.94 29.21 0.89
CA LYS A 94 35.53 30.51 1.42
C LYS A 94 34.91 30.43 2.82
N LYS A 95 34.23 29.33 3.13
CA LYS A 95 33.36 29.15 4.31
C LYS A 95 33.54 27.79 5.00
N GLY A 96 34.60 27.04 4.69
CA GLY A 96 34.90 25.76 5.31
C GLY A 96 35.03 25.85 6.83
N ASP A 97 35.73 26.86 7.36
CA ASP A 97 35.90 27.04 8.80
C ASP A 97 34.57 27.28 9.53
N ASP A 98 33.63 28.02 8.91
CA ASP A 98 32.31 28.27 9.48
C ASP A 98 31.47 26.98 9.50
N LEU A 99 31.60 26.15 8.46
CA LEU A 99 30.97 24.83 8.42
C LEU A 99 31.56 23.88 9.48
N ALA A 100 32.88 23.89 9.67
CA ALA A 100 33.54 23.11 10.72
C ALA A 100 33.07 23.55 12.11
N LYS A 101 33.00 24.87 12.37
CA LYS A 101 32.42 25.41 13.62
C LYS A 101 30.97 24.98 13.82
N ALA A 102 30.16 24.96 12.76
CA ALA A 102 28.78 24.50 12.84
C ALA A 102 28.67 23.01 13.23
N PHE A 103 29.61 22.16 12.76
CA PHE A 103 29.71 20.77 13.20
C PHE A 103 30.27 20.65 14.63
N ASP A 104 31.22 21.49 15.03
CA ASP A 104 31.72 21.51 16.42
C ASP A 104 30.62 21.87 17.43
N GLN A 105 29.72 22.77 17.05
CA GLN A 105 28.60 23.22 17.87
C GLN A 105 27.35 22.33 17.74
N ILE A 106 27.37 21.27 16.92
CA ILE A 106 26.17 20.45 16.65
C ILE A 106 25.59 19.79 17.91
N ASN A 107 26.47 19.49 18.88
CA ASN A 107 26.11 18.92 20.17
C ASN A 107 25.77 19.97 21.23
N SER A 108 25.96 21.26 20.95
CA SER A 108 25.63 22.33 21.90
C SER A 108 24.16 22.27 22.30
N PRO A 109 23.81 22.41 23.60
CA PRO A 109 22.41 22.46 24.03
C PRO A 109 21.63 23.59 23.36
N ASP A 110 22.32 24.69 23.02
CA ASP A 110 21.73 25.90 22.44
C ASP A 110 21.37 25.77 20.94
N MET A 111 21.81 24.69 20.28
CA MET A 111 21.54 24.46 18.86
C MET A 111 20.08 24.04 18.64
N HIS A 112 19.40 24.66 17.66
CA HIS A 112 18.02 24.31 17.33
C HIS A 112 17.92 22.92 16.65
N THR A 113 16.91 22.11 16.99
CA THR A 113 16.74 20.74 16.49
C THR A 113 16.65 20.66 14.96
N SER A 114 15.88 21.54 14.30
CA SER A 114 15.79 21.56 12.83
C SER A 114 17.11 21.93 12.15
N LEU A 115 17.97 22.70 12.83
CA LEU A 115 19.28 23.06 12.29
C LEU A 115 20.27 21.90 12.42
N ARG A 116 20.18 21.10 13.49
CA ARG A 116 20.91 19.83 13.61
C ARG A 116 20.54 18.87 12.47
N VAL A 117 19.24 18.74 12.18
CA VAL A 117 18.74 17.94 11.05
C VAL A 117 19.33 18.43 9.73
N ALA A 118 19.27 19.73 9.46
CA ALA A 118 19.85 20.31 8.26
C ALA A 118 21.37 20.06 8.16
N ASN A 119 22.13 20.20 9.25
CA ASN A 119 23.56 19.88 9.27
C ASN A 119 23.83 18.39 9.00
N MET A 120 22.97 17.49 9.48
CA MET A 120 23.08 16.05 9.15
C MET A 120 22.82 15.77 7.67
N GLU A 121 21.91 16.51 7.03
CA GLU A 121 21.72 16.44 5.56
C GLU A 121 23.00 16.87 4.83
N VAL A 122 23.66 17.95 5.28
CA VAL A 122 24.96 18.37 4.72
C VAL A 122 26.00 17.27 4.92
N ALA A 123 26.15 16.74 6.13
CA ALA A 123 27.12 15.69 6.43
C ALA A 123 26.95 14.46 5.51
N LEU A 124 25.71 14.03 5.28
CA LEU A 124 25.41 12.94 4.34
C LEU A 124 25.70 13.31 2.89
N ALA A 125 25.42 14.56 2.48
CA ALA A 125 25.73 15.03 1.13
C ALA A 125 27.24 15.00 0.83
N LEU A 126 28.07 15.33 1.83
CA LEU A 126 29.54 15.28 1.73
C LEU A 126 30.08 13.86 1.51
N LEU A 127 29.34 12.82 1.90
CA LEU A 127 29.75 11.42 1.69
C LEU A 127 29.62 10.97 0.22
N ASN A 128 29.02 11.78 -0.65
CA ASN A 128 28.83 11.43 -2.05
C ASN A 128 30.09 11.59 -2.90
N HIS A 129 31.10 12.35 -2.44
CA HIS A 129 32.35 12.62 -3.16
C HIS A 129 33.57 12.55 -2.24
N ASN A 130 34.75 12.45 -2.86
CA ASN A 130 36.00 12.17 -2.14
C ASN A 130 36.46 13.39 -1.35
N SER A 131 36.37 14.59 -1.94
CA SER A 131 36.77 15.84 -1.27
C SER A 131 36.02 16.07 0.05
N GLY A 132 34.72 15.75 0.09
CA GLY A 132 33.89 15.89 1.30
C GLY A 132 34.29 14.91 2.40
N VAL A 133 34.56 13.66 2.05
CA VAL A 133 35.04 12.64 3.00
C VAL A 133 36.41 13.02 3.59
N HIS A 134 37.36 13.46 2.75
CA HIS A 134 38.67 13.93 3.22
C HIS A 134 38.54 15.18 4.10
N TRP A 135 37.70 16.14 3.72
CA TRP A 135 37.48 17.34 4.54
C TRP A 135 36.88 17.00 5.91
N LEU A 136 35.94 16.06 5.97
CA LEU A 136 35.39 15.58 7.24
C LEU A 136 36.48 14.99 8.14
N LEU A 137 37.41 14.20 7.57
CA LEU A 137 38.56 13.63 8.29
C LEU A 137 39.51 14.72 8.80
N GLU A 138 39.95 15.62 7.93
CA GLU A 138 40.90 16.69 8.27
C GLU A 138 40.38 17.62 9.37
N THR A 139 39.08 17.93 9.33
CA THR A 139 38.44 18.80 10.33
C THR A 139 38.02 18.07 11.61
N ASN A 140 38.11 16.74 11.67
CA ASN A 140 37.56 15.89 12.74
C ASN A 140 36.04 16.08 13.00
N SER A 141 35.32 16.70 12.06
CA SER A 141 33.87 16.96 12.18
C SER A 141 33.07 15.66 12.34
N TRP A 142 33.55 14.56 11.75
CA TRP A 142 32.92 13.24 11.86
C TRP A 142 32.81 12.76 13.32
N GLN A 143 33.79 13.05 14.19
CA GLN A 143 33.75 12.64 15.60
C GLN A 143 32.60 13.35 16.35
N LYS A 144 32.40 14.63 16.06
CA LYS A 144 31.32 15.44 16.64
C LYS A 144 29.95 14.94 16.18
N ILE A 145 29.84 14.58 14.90
CA ILE A 145 28.62 13.98 14.34
C ILE A 145 28.30 12.65 15.02
N LEU A 146 29.28 11.76 15.17
CA LEU A 146 29.05 10.44 15.79
C LEU A 146 28.64 10.53 17.26
N THR A 147 29.04 11.58 17.98
CA THR A 147 28.66 11.76 19.39
C THR A 147 27.22 12.24 19.60
N LEU A 148 26.50 12.63 18.53
CA LEU A 148 25.08 13.04 18.61
C LEU A 148 24.16 11.95 19.16
N CYS A 149 24.53 10.67 18.99
CA CYS A 149 23.73 9.54 19.47
C CYS A 149 23.89 9.25 20.97
N ASN A 150 24.84 9.90 21.67
CA ASN A 150 25.12 9.67 23.09
C ASN A 150 24.21 10.48 24.03
N GLU A 151 23.38 11.38 23.50
CA GLU A 151 22.46 12.21 24.27
C GLU A 151 21.00 11.87 23.95
N LYS A 152 20.06 12.22 24.85
CA LYS A 152 18.60 12.06 24.64
C LYS A 152 18.11 12.99 23.52
N ARG A 153 18.35 12.62 22.27
CA ARG A 153 17.95 13.36 21.06
C ARG A 153 16.75 12.72 20.37
N THR A 154 16.18 13.41 19.39
CA THR A 154 15.04 12.89 18.63
C THR A 154 15.44 11.64 17.84
N VAL A 155 14.50 10.69 17.70
CA VAL A 155 14.69 9.44 16.95
C VAL A 155 15.19 9.70 15.51
N PHE A 156 14.76 10.81 14.91
CA PHE A 156 15.18 11.20 13.55
C PHE A 156 16.69 11.49 13.48
N ILE A 157 17.24 12.29 14.38
CA ILE A 157 18.68 12.65 14.39
C ILE A 157 19.53 11.40 14.62
N VAL A 158 19.11 10.55 15.55
CA VAL A 158 19.78 9.30 15.88
C VAL A 158 19.83 8.37 14.64
N ARG A 159 18.71 8.23 13.91
CA ARG A 159 18.66 7.44 12.66
C ARG A 159 19.59 8.00 11.57
N GLN A 160 19.64 9.32 11.38
CA GLN A 160 20.54 9.93 10.40
C GLN A 160 22.01 9.74 10.79
N THR A 161 22.33 9.77 12.09
CA THR A 161 23.69 9.52 12.60
C THR A 161 24.14 8.09 12.32
N TYR A 162 23.25 7.11 12.53
CA TYR A 162 23.53 5.71 12.19
C TYR A 162 23.67 5.48 10.68
N LYS A 163 22.87 6.18 9.86
CA LYS A 163 23.04 6.17 8.40
C LYS A 163 24.39 6.76 7.99
N PHE A 164 24.79 7.87 8.62
CA PHE A 164 26.06 8.54 8.37
C PHE A 164 27.24 7.62 8.67
N VAL A 165 27.31 7.01 9.87
CA VAL A 165 28.45 6.18 10.27
C VAL A 165 28.66 4.98 9.33
N SER A 166 27.57 4.30 8.94
CA SER A 166 27.63 3.17 8.03
C SER A 166 28.12 3.63 6.65
N THR A 167 27.52 4.69 6.09
CA THR A 167 27.92 5.21 4.78
C THR A 167 29.38 5.70 4.78
N PHE A 168 29.81 6.38 5.85
CA PHE A 168 31.15 6.93 5.99
C PHE A 168 32.22 5.83 6.01
N ILE A 169 32.06 4.81 6.86
CA ILE A 169 33.01 3.69 6.94
C ILE A 169 33.11 2.94 5.60
N TRP A 170 31.97 2.66 4.96
CA TRP A 170 31.98 1.95 3.68
C TRP A 170 32.59 2.79 2.55
N LYS A 171 32.46 4.12 2.59
CA LYS A 171 33.16 5.03 1.68
C LYS A 171 34.67 5.01 1.89
N LEU A 172 35.15 5.04 3.15
CA LEU A 172 36.59 4.91 3.45
C LEU A 172 37.16 3.58 2.95
N LYS A 173 36.43 2.47 3.14
CA LYS A 173 36.79 1.16 2.57
C LYS A 173 36.86 1.21 1.05
N SER A 174 35.92 1.87 0.38
CA SER A 174 35.93 1.98 -1.08
C SER A 174 37.14 2.75 -1.63
N PHE A 175 37.75 3.61 -0.81
CA PHE A 175 38.99 4.33 -1.14
C PHE A 175 40.26 3.53 -0.85
N GLY A 176 40.16 2.35 -0.20
CA GLY A 176 41.31 1.60 0.28
C GLY A 176 42.03 2.27 1.46
N ASP A 177 41.35 3.17 2.18
CA ASP A 177 41.92 3.90 3.33
C ASP A 177 41.74 3.11 4.63
N ASP A 178 42.43 1.97 4.70
CA ASP A 178 42.36 1.06 5.85
C ASP A 178 42.79 1.73 7.17
N ALA A 179 43.67 2.75 7.11
CA ALA A 179 44.12 3.48 8.29
C ALA A 179 42.98 4.29 8.92
N ASN A 180 42.23 5.04 8.10
CA ASN A 180 41.09 5.80 8.60
C ASN A 180 39.90 4.91 8.95
N VAL A 181 39.70 3.77 8.26
CA VAL A 181 38.72 2.75 8.70
C VAL A 181 39.03 2.28 10.12
N ARG A 182 40.29 1.89 10.40
CA ARG A 182 40.73 1.50 11.76
C ARG A 182 40.53 2.62 12.77
N HIS A 183 40.85 3.86 12.41
CA HIS A 183 40.72 5.01 13.29
C HIS A 183 39.25 5.26 13.70
N VAL A 184 38.32 5.23 12.73
CA VAL A 184 36.89 5.41 13.00
C VAL A 184 36.33 4.24 13.82
N LEU A 185 36.71 2.99 13.51
CA LEU A 185 36.30 1.83 14.30
C LEU A 185 36.82 1.91 15.75
N SER A 186 38.08 2.30 15.95
CA SER A 186 38.65 2.50 17.28
C SER A 186 37.88 3.56 18.08
N PHE A 187 37.45 4.64 17.44
CA PHE A 187 36.61 5.66 18.07
C PHE A 187 35.25 5.10 18.51
N ILE A 188 34.59 4.32 17.64
CA ILE A 188 33.30 3.67 17.97
C ILE A 188 33.45 2.67 19.12
N LEU A 189 34.54 1.89 19.12
CA LEU A 189 34.82 0.85 20.11
C LEU A 189 35.41 1.38 21.43
N LYS A 190 35.74 2.66 21.49
CA LYS A 190 36.28 3.30 22.70
C LYS A 190 35.51 2.96 23.99
N PRO A 191 34.16 2.92 24.01
CA PRO A 191 33.41 2.56 25.21
C PRO A 191 33.75 1.19 25.80
N VAL A 192 34.02 0.17 24.97
CA VAL A 192 34.36 -1.19 25.45
C VAL A 192 35.86 -1.38 25.67
N ILE A 193 36.69 -0.61 24.97
CA ILE A 193 38.15 -0.64 25.16
C ILE A 193 38.53 0.05 26.47
N ASP A 194 37.90 1.19 26.78
CA ASP A 194 38.20 1.98 27.99
C ASP A 194 37.51 1.41 29.23
N ALA A 195 36.37 0.73 29.06
CA ALA A 195 35.63 0.15 30.18
C ALA A 195 36.19 -1.23 30.58
N ASP A 196 36.88 -1.29 31.71
CA ASP A 196 37.37 -2.56 32.27
C ASP A 196 36.25 -3.33 32.99
N LEU A 197 35.38 -4.00 32.21
CA LEU A 197 34.36 -4.91 32.73
C LEU A 197 34.94 -6.25 33.22
N VAL A 198 36.21 -6.54 32.91
CA VAL A 198 36.85 -7.82 33.27
C VAL A 198 37.28 -7.80 34.73
N GLN A 199 37.88 -6.70 35.19
CA GLN A 199 38.42 -6.57 36.55
C GLN A 199 37.38 -6.10 37.59
N LYS A 200 36.19 -5.65 37.17
CA LYS A 200 35.13 -5.23 38.10
C LYS A 200 34.53 -6.42 38.85
N GLN A 201 34.55 -6.37 40.19
CA GLN A 201 34.02 -7.42 41.07
C GLN A 201 32.48 -7.44 41.12
N SER A 202 31.84 -6.28 41.09
CA SER A 202 30.37 -6.14 41.06
C SER A 202 29.98 -4.86 40.32
N ILE A 203 28.83 -4.88 39.64
CA ILE A 203 28.24 -3.72 38.96
C ILE A 203 26.90 -3.43 39.63
N THR A 204 26.72 -2.23 40.15
CA THR A 204 25.44 -1.78 40.71
C THR A 204 24.44 -1.45 39.60
N SER A 205 23.14 -1.38 39.92
CA SER A 205 22.11 -1.06 38.91
C SER A 205 22.31 0.32 38.29
N GLU A 206 22.76 1.31 39.09
CA GLU A 206 23.01 2.68 38.61
C GLU A 206 24.23 2.72 37.68
N GLU A 207 25.32 2.02 38.04
CA GLU A 207 26.49 1.89 37.17
C GLU A 207 26.16 1.14 35.86
N GLU A 208 25.32 0.11 35.93
CA GLU A 208 24.83 -0.60 34.75
C GLU A 208 24.05 0.34 33.83
N ASP A 209 23.15 1.17 34.36
CA ASP A 209 22.38 2.12 33.57
C ASP A 209 23.29 3.16 32.90
N GLU A 210 24.31 3.69 33.58
CA GLU A 210 25.29 4.60 32.95
C GLU A 210 26.12 3.91 31.86
N LEU A 211 26.53 2.66 32.07
CA LEU A 211 27.22 1.87 31.04
C LEU A 211 26.32 1.62 29.82
N CYS A 212 25.05 1.28 30.04
CA CYS A 212 24.10 1.01 28.97
C CYS A 212 23.82 2.24 28.10
N LYS A 213 23.81 3.46 28.67
CA LYS A 213 23.69 4.71 27.90
C LYS A 213 24.81 4.90 26.87
N ILE A 214 25.99 4.34 27.13
CA ILE A 214 27.16 4.46 26.23
C ILE A 214 27.25 3.25 25.30
N TYR A 215 26.88 2.05 25.77
CA TYR A 215 26.89 0.84 24.95
C TYR A 215 25.76 0.75 23.94
N GLU A 216 24.58 1.28 24.23
CA GLU A 216 23.46 1.26 23.28
C GLU A 216 23.82 1.98 21.97
N PRO A 217 24.28 3.24 21.96
CA PRO A 217 24.66 3.93 20.73
C PRO A 217 25.81 3.22 19.99
N MET A 218 26.81 2.73 20.72
CA MET A 218 27.91 1.94 20.15
C MET A 218 27.38 0.70 19.40
N MET A 219 26.55 -0.10 20.05
CA MET A 219 26.01 -1.32 19.46
C MET A 219 25.09 -1.04 18.27
N GLN A 220 24.33 0.05 18.31
CA GLN A 220 23.49 0.47 17.19
C GLN A 220 24.33 0.93 15.98
N MET A 221 25.41 1.68 16.20
CA MET A 221 26.36 2.03 15.15
C MET A 221 26.96 0.78 14.52
N LEU A 222 27.47 -0.14 15.33
CA LEU A 222 28.03 -1.41 14.87
C LEU A 222 27.02 -2.24 14.08
N LEU A 223 25.79 -2.39 14.57
CA LEU A 223 24.70 -3.08 13.88
C LEU A 223 24.38 -2.43 12.53
N THR A 224 24.37 -1.10 12.45
CA THR A 224 24.09 -0.38 11.20
C THR A 224 25.22 -0.52 10.17
N ILE A 225 26.47 -0.68 10.63
CA ILE A 225 27.61 -0.96 9.77
C ILE A 225 27.50 -2.37 9.19
N VAL A 226 27.32 -3.40 10.03
CA VAL A 226 27.33 -4.81 9.60
C VAL A 226 26.06 -5.24 8.87
N SER A 227 24.93 -4.55 9.09
CA SER A 227 23.66 -4.86 8.40
C SER A 227 23.55 -4.28 6.98
N ASN A 228 24.61 -3.66 6.46
CA ASN A 228 24.66 -3.24 5.06
C ASN A 228 24.82 -4.47 4.14
N GLU A 229 23.71 -4.94 3.58
CA GLU A 229 23.61 -6.17 2.78
C GLU A 229 24.60 -6.23 1.60
N LYS A 230 24.78 -5.12 0.89
CA LYS A 230 25.66 -5.09 -0.29
C LYS A 230 27.13 -5.22 0.11
N GLU A 231 27.51 -4.52 1.16
CA GLU A 231 28.91 -4.45 1.59
C GLU A 231 29.33 -5.68 2.37
N ILE A 232 28.45 -6.24 3.22
CA ILE A 232 28.74 -7.43 4.03
C ILE A 232 29.05 -8.65 3.18
N LYS A 233 28.42 -8.76 2.00
CA LYS A 233 28.63 -9.83 1.01
C LYS A 233 29.95 -9.69 0.23
N SER A 234 30.60 -8.54 0.29
CA SER A 234 31.86 -8.24 -0.44
C SER A 234 33.10 -8.56 0.40
N GLN A 235 34.30 -8.47 -0.19
CA GLN A 235 35.54 -8.53 0.59
C GLN A 235 35.56 -7.37 1.60
N ASN A 236 35.77 -7.72 2.87
CA ASN A 236 35.35 -6.88 3.98
C ASN A 236 36.48 -6.61 4.99
N CYS A 237 37.29 -5.58 4.74
CA CYS A 237 38.33 -5.18 5.68
C CYS A 237 37.76 -4.70 7.03
N VAL A 238 36.55 -4.12 7.03
CA VAL A 238 35.83 -3.70 8.26
C VAL A 238 35.61 -4.90 9.18
N MET A 239 35.08 -6.01 8.66
CA MET A 239 34.89 -7.24 9.43
C MET A 239 36.22 -7.87 9.83
N HIS A 240 37.24 -7.83 8.97
CA HIS A 240 38.58 -8.28 9.34
C HIS A 240 39.12 -7.51 10.56
N PHE A 241 39.05 -6.17 10.57
CA PHE A 241 39.49 -5.37 11.71
C PHE A 241 38.66 -5.63 12.96
N LEU A 242 37.32 -5.65 12.86
CA LEU A 242 36.46 -5.91 14.00
C LEU A 242 36.78 -7.26 14.67
N LEU A 243 37.00 -8.31 13.88
CA LEU A 243 37.09 -9.68 14.38
C LEU A 243 38.52 -10.11 14.72
N GLN A 244 39.50 -9.80 13.87
CA GLN A 244 40.86 -10.28 14.02
C GLN A 244 41.74 -9.31 14.81
N GLU A 245 41.57 -8.00 14.60
CA GLU A 245 42.38 -6.96 15.26
C GLU A 245 41.76 -6.52 16.59
N PHE A 246 40.54 -6.00 16.57
CA PHE A 246 39.85 -5.51 17.77
C PHE A 246 39.23 -6.62 18.62
N LYS A 247 39.05 -7.83 18.08
CA LYS A 247 38.46 -8.99 18.78
C LYS A 247 37.12 -8.67 19.47
N ILE A 248 36.25 -7.94 18.75
CA ILE A 248 35.00 -7.39 19.30
C ILE A 248 34.10 -8.43 19.97
N GLU A 249 34.10 -9.66 19.47
CA GLU A 249 33.28 -10.74 20.03
C GLU A 249 33.61 -11.05 21.49
N THR A 250 34.88 -10.95 21.89
CA THR A 250 35.29 -11.14 23.28
C THR A 250 34.59 -10.12 24.18
N TYR A 251 34.57 -8.85 23.78
CA TYR A 251 33.83 -7.81 24.50
C TYR A 251 32.33 -8.06 24.51
N CYS A 252 31.75 -8.50 23.39
CA CYS A 252 30.33 -8.85 23.33
C CYS A 252 29.97 -9.97 24.31
N TYR A 253 30.78 -11.03 24.42
CA TYR A 253 30.54 -12.10 25.40
C TYR A 253 30.72 -11.61 26.84
N ILE A 254 31.71 -10.75 27.12
CA ILE A 254 31.86 -10.11 28.43
C ILE A 254 30.63 -9.27 28.77
N MET A 255 30.10 -8.49 27.82
CA MET A 255 28.87 -7.71 28.00
C MET A 255 27.67 -8.61 28.32
N LEU A 256 27.51 -9.73 27.62
CA LEU A 256 26.45 -10.70 27.90
C LEU A 256 26.61 -11.34 29.29
N ASP A 257 27.84 -11.61 29.74
CA ASP A 257 28.06 -12.24 31.05
C ASP A 257 27.94 -11.26 32.23
N ARG A 258 28.17 -9.96 32.00
CA ARG A 258 28.22 -8.93 33.06
C ARG A 258 26.97 -8.05 33.14
N LEU A 259 26.32 -7.76 32.02
CA LEU A 259 25.15 -6.87 31.97
C LEU A 259 23.86 -7.69 32.01
N ARG A 260 22.80 -7.13 32.58
CA ARG A 260 21.47 -7.72 32.73
C ARG A 260 20.41 -7.01 31.88
N ARG A 261 20.63 -5.78 31.44
CA ARG A 261 19.69 -5.03 30.59
C ARG A 261 19.29 -5.75 29.29
N GLU A 262 17.98 -5.94 29.08
CA GLU A 262 17.42 -6.73 27.95
C GLU A 262 17.71 -6.10 26.58
N ASP A 263 17.60 -4.78 26.49
CA ASP A 263 17.90 -3.96 25.32
C ASP A 263 19.33 -4.18 24.81
N ILE A 264 20.32 -4.09 25.69
CA ILE A 264 21.73 -4.33 25.32
C ILE A 264 21.96 -5.78 24.91
N TRP A 265 21.33 -6.73 25.60
CA TRP A 265 21.40 -8.16 25.24
C TRP A 265 20.89 -8.42 23.82
N LEU A 266 19.75 -7.85 23.45
CA LEU A 266 19.19 -8.03 22.12
C LEU A 266 20.11 -7.42 21.04
N LEU A 267 20.68 -6.24 21.27
CA LEU A 267 21.61 -5.62 20.33
C LEU A 267 22.90 -6.45 20.18
N THR A 268 23.43 -6.95 21.30
CA THR A 268 24.67 -7.73 21.34
C THR A 268 24.51 -9.07 20.66
N THR A 269 23.43 -9.80 20.93
CA THR A 269 23.15 -11.10 20.30
C THR A 269 22.86 -10.95 18.80
N LYS A 270 22.15 -9.90 18.36
CA LYS A 270 22.00 -9.56 16.93
C LYS A 270 23.33 -9.30 16.26
N PHE A 271 24.21 -8.54 16.92
CA PHE A 271 25.54 -8.23 16.38
C PHE A 271 26.40 -9.49 16.27
N LEU A 272 26.38 -10.38 17.28
CA LEU A 272 27.09 -11.66 17.23
C LEU A 272 26.60 -12.55 16.07
N PHE A 273 25.31 -12.54 15.77
CA PHE A 273 24.78 -13.28 14.62
C PHE A 273 25.25 -12.69 13.28
N TRP A 274 25.22 -11.36 13.12
CA TRP A 274 25.83 -10.68 11.97
C TRP A 274 27.34 -10.91 11.88
N SER A 275 28.03 -10.94 13.01
CA SER A 275 29.47 -11.21 13.12
C SER A 275 29.82 -12.58 12.56
N ALA A 276 29.05 -13.61 12.94
CA ALA A 276 29.22 -14.96 12.41
C ALA A 276 28.97 -15.04 10.89
N ILE A 277 28.01 -14.30 10.35
CA ILE A 277 27.81 -14.18 8.90
C ILE A 277 29.00 -13.45 8.24
N GLY A 278 29.49 -12.36 8.86
CA GLY A 278 30.66 -11.64 8.35
C GLY A 278 31.92 -12.51 8.31
N LYS A 279 32.14 -13.35 9.34
CA LYS A 279 33.23 -14.35 9.34
C LYS A 279 33.13 -15.33 8.19
N LEU A 280 31.92 -15.85 7.93
CA LEU A 280 31.67 -16.71 6.78
C LEU A 280 32.13 -16.04 5.49
N PHE A 281 31.77 -14.78 5.26
CA PHE A 281 32.15 -14.05 4.06
C PHE A 281 33.61 -13.61 3.99
N LEU A 282 34.34 -13.56 5.12
CA LEU A 282 35.80 -13.40 5.12
C LEU A 282 36.51 -14.63 4.56
N VAL A 283 35.95 -15.82 4.77
CA VAL A 283 36.51 -17.09 4.26
C VAL A 283 36.01 -17.38 2.85
N LYS A 284 34.71 -17.19 2.61
CA LYS A 284 34.02 -17.58 1.38
C LYS A 284 32.98 -16.53 0.97
N ILE A 285 33.34 -15.72 -0.03
CA ILE A 285 32.53 -14.60 -0.52
C ILE A 285 31.28 -15.12 -1.26
N LEU A 286 30.13 -14.47 -1.03
CA LEU A 286 28.89 -14.78 -1.76
C LEU A 286 28.97 -14.22 -3.19
N GLN A 287 29.21 -15.10 -4.17
CA GLN A 287 29.24 -14.77 -5.61
C GLN A 287 28.42 -15.79 -6.41
N PRO A 288 27.87 -15.40 -7.59
CA PRO A 288 27.11 -16.32 -8.45
C PRO A 288 27.92 -17.57 -8.79
N GLY A 289 27.37 -18.76 -8.51
CA GLY A 289 28.02 -20.05 -8.78
C GLY A 289 28.88 -20.62 -7.63
N VAL A 290 29.10 -19.85 -6.55
CA VAL A 290 29.76 -20.37 -5.33
C VAL A 290 28.75 -21.18 -4.51
N LYS A 291 29.01 -22.48 -4.34
CA LYS A 291 28.19 -23.37 -3.50
C LYS A 291 28.68 -23.35 -2.07
N PHE A 292 27.78 -23.13 -1.11
CA PHE A 292 28.09 -23.25 0.32
C PHE A 292 27.79 -24.67 0.82
N GLU A 293 28.65 -25.19 1.68
CA GLU A 293 28.55 -26.51 2.28
C GLU A 293 28.18 -26.37 3.78
N LYS A 294 27.87 -27.49 4.43
CA LYS A 294 27.46 -27.51 5.84
C LYS A 294 28.55 -26.93 6.76
N GLU A 295 29.80 -27.28 6.48
CA GLU A 295 30.99 -26.90 7.23
C GLU A 295 31.15 -25.38 7.30
N ASP A 296 30.75 -24.68 6.23
CA ASP A 296 30.78 -23.22 6.14
C ASP A 296 29.88 -22.57 7.21
N PHE A 297 28.75 -23.19 7.56
CA PHE A 297 27.77 -22.64 8.51
C PHE A 297 27.95 -23.11 9.95
N MET A 298 28.98 -23.92 10.25
CA MET A 298 29.16 -24.49 11.58
C MET A 298 29.30 -23.42 12.67
N GLU A 299 30.09 -22.38 12.45
CA GLU A 299 30.27 -21.30 13.43
C GLU A 299 28.99 -20.48 13.63
N LEU A 300 28.23 -20.24 12.57
CA LEU A 300 26.93 -19.58 12.63
C LEU A 300 25.93 -20.41 13.47
N ALA A 301 25.86 -21.72 13.21
CA ALA A 301 25.01 -22.63 13.96
C ALA A 301 25.41 -22.69 15.44
N VAL A 302 26.71 -22.79 15.74
CA VAL A 302 27.23 -22.76 17.12
C VAL A 302 26.84 -21.46 17.82
N THR A 303 27.03 -20.31 17.16
CA THR A 303 26.67 -18.99 17.71
C THR A 303 25.17 -18.92 18.01
N TYR A 304 24.33 -19.38 17.08
CA TYR A 304 22.88 -19.41 17.22
C TYR A 304 22.40 -20.27 18.39
N PHE A 305 22.78 -21.55 18.40
CA PHE A 305 22.29 -22.50 19.41
C PHE A 305 22.86 -22.22 20.81
N ASN A 306 24.12 -21.78 20.92
CA ASN A 306 24.67 -21.36 22.21
C ASN A 306 23.96 -20.13 22.77
N THR A 307 23.62 -19.16 21.91
CA THR A 307 22.86 -17.97 22.33
C THR A 307 21.47 -18.36 22.81
N ILE A 308 20.77 -19.24 22.08
CA ILE A 308 19.47 -19.77 22.51
C ILE A 308 19.57 -20.46 23.87
N HIS A 309 20.58 -21.32 24.06
CA HIS A 309 20.77 -22.02 25.31
C HIS A 309 20.95 -21.05 26.49
N ARG A 310 21.76 -19.99 26.32
CA ARG A 310 21.94 -18.94 27.33
C ARG A 310 20.63 -18.19 27.63
N LEU A 311 19.85 -17.87 26.61
CA LEU A 311 18.55 -17.18 26.76
C LEU A 311 17.52 -18.05 27.49
N ILE A 312 17.51 -19.36 27.24
CA ILE A 312 16.67 -20.33 27.96
C ILE A 312 17.09 -20.42 29.42
N GLN A 313 18.40 -20.54 29.71
CA GLN A 313 18.91 -20.57 31.09
C GLN A 313 18.54 -19.32 31.88
N ARG A 314 18.49 -18.16 31.21
CA ARG A 314 18.08 -16.89 31.79
C ARG A 314 16.56 -16.79 32.03
N ARG A 315 15.76 -17.70 31.47
CA ARG A 315 14.28 -17.70 31.56
C ARG A 315 13.63 -16.41 31.05
N SER A 316 14.19 -15.78 30.01
CA SER A 316 13.56 -14.61 29.35
C SER A 316 12.97 -15.03 28.00
N PRO A 317 11.68 -15.42 27.94
CA PRO A 317 11.02 -15.81 26.68
C PRO A 317 10.98 -14.64 25.69
N LYS A 318 10.80 -13.41 26.18
CA LYS A 318 10.83 -12.18 25.36
C LYS A 318 12.12 -12.04 24.56
N LEU A 319 13.27 -12.10 25.24
CA LEU A 319 14.56 -12.02 24.56
C LEU A 319 14.81 -13.19 23.61
N LEU A 320 14.40 -14.41 24.00
CA LEU A 320 14.53 -15.58 23.16
C LEU A 320 13.81 -15.42 21.82
N PHE A 321 12.53 -15.04 21.82
CA PHE A 321 11.76 -14.91 20.59
C PHE A 321 12.14 -13.64 19.81
N ASP A 322 12.53 -12.55 20.48
CA ASP A 322 13.09 -11.36 19.81
C ASP A 322 14.39 -11.69 19.07
N TYR A 323 15.25 -12.54 19.65
CA TYR A 323 16.47 -13.03 19.03
C TYR A 323 16.19 -13.98 17.85
N CYS A 324 15.35 -15.01 18.04
CA CYS A 324 14.98 -15.94 16.97
C CYS A 324 14.34 -15.21 15.78
N ASN A 325 13.44 -14.26 16.04
CA ASN A 325 12.83 -13.43 15.00
C ASN A 325 13.90 -12.59 14.27
N ALA A 326 14.82 -11.97 15.01
CA ALA A 326 15.90 -11.20 14.41
C ALA A 326 16.82 -12.06 13.54
N CYS A 327 17.18 -13.27 13.96
CA CYS A 327 17.99 -14.20 13.17
C CYS A 327 17.30 -14.59 11.86
N ASN A 328 16.00 -14.88 11.88
CA ASN A 328 15.23 -15.17 10.67
C ASN A 328 15.21 -13.96 9.71
N LEU A 329 15.01 -12.74 10.23
CA LEU A 329 15.04 -11.51 9.42
C LEU A 329 16.43 -11.22 8.83
N ILE A 330 17.49 -11.42 9.62
CA ILE A 330 18.86 -11.26 9.16
C ILE A 330 19.17 -12.27 8.05
N TRP A 331 18.80 -13.53 8.26
CA TRP A 331 18.96 -14.58 7.25
C TRP A 331 18.23 -14.21 5.96
N GLY A 332 16.96 -13.82 6.05
CA GLY A 332 16.16 -13.42 4.90
C GLY A 332 16.79 -12.25 4.14
N ARG A 333 17.29 -11.23 4.83
CA ARG A 333 18.00 -10.12 4.17
C ARG A 333 19.23 -10.56 3.39
N VAL A 334 19.98 -11.55 3.88
CA VAL A 334 21.22 -11.98 3.21
C VAL A 334 20.94 -12.97 2.08
N TRP A 335 19.98 -13.89 2.25
CA TRP A 335 19.75 -15.04 1.35
C TRP A 335 18.39 -15.08 0.61
N ASN A 336 17.44 -14.15 0.81
CA ASN A 336 16.09 -14.22 0.16
C ASN A 336 16.10 -14.27 -1.39
N ARG A 337 17.22 -13.90 -2.04
CA ARG A 337 17.36 -13.89 -3.51
C ARG A 337 18.21 -15.04 -4.05
N GLU A 338 18.71 -15.89 -3.18
CA GLU A 338 19.61 -17.00 -3.50
C GLU A 338 18.87 -18.35 -3.41
N GLU A 339 19.46 -19.40 -3.99
CA GLU A 339 18.90 -20.75 -3.83
C GLU A 339 18.92 -21.20 -2.35
N PRO A 340 17.90 -21.96 -1.90
CA PRO A 340 17.86 -22.47 -0.53
C PRO A 340 19.11 -23.29 -0.21
N ILE A 341 19.79 -22.94 0.88
CA ILE A 341 20.97 -23.66 1.33
C ILE A 341 20.53 -24.99 1.95
N ARG A 342 20.83 -26.08 1.24
CA ARG A 342 20.46 -27.45 1.59
C ARG A 342 21.71 -28.32 1.72
N TRP A 343 21.72 -29.18 2.73
CA TRP A 343 22.75 -30.21 2.88
C TRP A 343 22.14 -31.50 3.45
N ASP A 344 22.78 -32.63 3.16
CA ASP A 344 22.26 -33.94 3.57
C ASP A 344 22.98 -34.43 4.82
N ILE A 345 22.21 -34.88 5.82
CA ILE A 345 22.74 -35.55 7.02
C ILE A 345 21.99 -36.87 7.18
N ASN A 346 22.69 -37.99 7.09
CA ASN A 346 22.11 -39.33 7.27
C ASN A 346 20.84 -39.54 6.41
N GLU A 347 20.94 -39.27 5.10
CA GLU A 347 19.83 -39.35 4.11
C GLU A 347 18.68 -38.35 4.34
N LYS A 348 18.82 -37.41 5.28
CA LYS A 348 17.84 -36.34 5.52
C LYS A 348 18.31 -35.01 4.95
N HIS A 349 17.47 -34.39 4.13
CA HIS A 349 17.67 -33.05 3.61
C HIS A 349 17.44 -32.00 4.70
N MET A 350 18.49 -31.25 5.04
CA MET A 350 18.48 -30.23 6.08
C MET A 350 18.61 -28.85 5.47
N GLU A 351 17.80 -27.92 5.95
CA GLU A 351 17.80 -26.52 5.51
C GLU A 351 18.00 -25.61 6.72
N MET A 352 19.02 -24.75 6.66
CA MET A 352 19.37 -23.85 7.77
C MET A 352 18.20 -22.95 8.18
N GLN A 353 17.48 -22.43 7.19
CA GLN A 353 16.37 -21.51 7.43
C GLN A 353 15.24 -22.18 8.22
N LYS A 354 15.00 -23.49 8.01
CA LYS A 354 14.06 -24.27 8.85
C LYS A 354 14.57 -24.39 10.29
N GLN A 355 15.87 -24.60 10.48
CA GLN A 355 16.48 -24.69 11.82
C GLN A 355 16.29 -23.40 12.65
N LEU A 356 16.31 -22.24 11.99
CA LEU A 356 16.07 -20.94 12.63
C LEU A 356 14.61 -20.72 13.03
N LEU A 357 13.67 -21.37 12.35
CA LEU A 357 12.23 -21.16 12.55
C LEU A 357 11.64 -21.99 13.70
N ILE A 358 12.06 -23.26 13.84
CA ILE A 358 11.42 -24.26 14.72
C ILE A 358 11.24 -23.76 16.16
N VAL A 359 12.23 -23.06 16.72
CA VAL A 359 12.18 -22.58 18.10
C VAL A 359 11.01 -21.61 18.32
N SER A 360 10.66 -20.81 17.31
CA SER A 360 9.51 -19.88 17.35
C SER A 360 8.16 -20.59 17.21
N LEU A 361 8.14 -21.85 16.78
CA LEU A 361 6.93 -22.67 16.63
C LEU A 361 6.64 -23.52 17.87
N VAL A 362 7.61 -23.70 18.77
CA VAL A 362 7.42 -24.47 20.00
C VAL A 362 6.24 -23.92 20.83
N PRO A 363 6.10 -22.61 21.08
CA PRO A 363 5.03 -22.14 21.95
C PRO A 363 3.61 -22.43 21.45
N PRO A 364 3.26 -22.14 20.18
CA PRO A 364 2.02 -22.60 19.57
C PRO A 364 1.73 -24.10 19.77
N LEU A 365 2.74 -24.95 19.58
CA LEU A 365 2.55 -26.41 19.64
C LEU A 365 2.40 -26.92 21.07
N VAL A 366 3.14 -26.34 22.02
CA VAL A 366 2.97 -26.62 23.45
C VAL A 366 1.58 -26.19 23.92
N TYR A 367 1.10 -25.02 23.48
CA TYR A 367 -0.24 -24.54 23.83
C TYR A 367 -1.35 -25.53 23.43
N VAL A 368 -1.28 -26.08 22.21
CA VAL A 368 -2.28 -27.02 21.68
C VAL A 368 -2.21 -28.41 22.35
N THR A 369 -1.04 -28.80 22.88
CA THR A 369 -0.81 -30.13 23.47
C THR A 369 -0.91 -30.15 25.00
N LEU A 370 -0.96 -28.99 25.65
CA LEU A 370 -0.95 -28.91 27.11
C LEU A 370 -2.27 -29.43 27.71
N GLY A 371 -2.17 -30.36 28.66
CA GLY A 371 -3.32 -30.81 29.46
C GLY A 371 -4.23 -31.85 28.79
N LYS A 372 -3.87 -32.37 27.61
CA LYS A 372 -4.60 -33.43 26.91
C LYS A 372 -4.00 -34.82 27.23
N ASN A 373 -4.86 -35.83 27.39
CA ASN A 373 -4.47 -37.18 27.79
C ASN A 373 -4.27 -38.06 26.55
N GLN A 374 -3.03 -38.57 26.38
CA GLN A 374 -2.48 -39.42 25.30
C GLN A 374 -3.28 -40.67 24.87
N SER A 375 -4.45 -40.94 25.43
CA SER A 375 -5.13 -42.24 25.31
C SER A 375 -6.54 -42.20 24.72
N LEU A 376 -7.12 -41.03 24.42
CA LEU A 376 -8.56 -40.96 24.08
C LEU A 376 -8.94 -40.08 22.87
N ASP A 377 -8.09 -39.16 22.39
CA ASP A 377 -8.45 -38.25 21.29
C ASP A 377 -7.75 -38.61 19.96
N GLN A 378 -8.52 -38.90 18.90
CA GLN A 378 -7.97 -39.14 17.56
C GLN A 378 -7.27 -37.90 16.97
N SER A 379 -7.66 -36.70 17.42
CA SER A 379 -7.03 -35.41 17.06
C SER A 379 -5.60 -35.25 17.58
N GLU A 380 -5.21 -35.94 18.66
CA GLU A 380 -3.82 -35.92 19.17
C GLU A 380 -2.85 -36.53 18.16
N GLY A 381 -3.30 -37.56 17.42
CA GLY A 381 -2.50 -38.21 16.39
C GLY A 381 -2.10 -37.28 15.23
N GLU A 382 -2.96 -36.32 14.86
CA GLU A 382 -2.68 -35.36 13.78
C GLU A 382 -1.58 -34.37 14.18
N VAL A 383 -1.71 -33.77 15.37
CA VAL A 383 -0.71 -32.82 15.90
C VAL A 383 0.61 -33.53 16.17
N GLU A 384 0.59 -34.75 16.73
CA GLU A 384 1.80 -35.54 16.94
C GLU A 384 2.48 -35.95 15.63
N LEU A 385 1.71 -36.34 14.60
CA LEU A 385 2.25 -36.64 13.27
C LEU A 385 2.92 -35.42 12.63
N TYR A 386 2.30 -34.25 12.77
CA TYR A 386 2.87 -32.99 12.31
C TYR A 386 4.16 -32.65 13.08
N ILE A 387 4.17 -32.77 14.41
CA ILE A 387 5.38 -32.57 15.23
C ILE A 387 6.48 -33.54 14.78
N ASN A 388 6.16 -34.82 14.60
CA ASN A 388 7.12 -35.83 14.14
C ASN A 388 7.69 -35.47 12.76
N THR A 389 6.86 -35.02 11.83
CA THR A 389 7.27 -34.60 10.49
C THR A 389 8.21 -33.39 10.54
N ILE A 390 7.93 -32.39 11.39
CA ILE A 390 8.87 -31.28 11.60
C ILE A 390 10.18 -31.84 12.16
N MET A 391 10.11 -32.62 13.23
CA MET A 391 11.28 -33.16 13.94
C MET A 391 12.18 -34.01 13.04
N GLU A 392 11.61 -34.74 12.08
CA GLU A 392 12.36 -35.50 11.07
C GLU A 392 13.27 -34.62 10.21
N SER A 393 12.87 -33.37 9.96
CA SER A 393 13.61 -32.34 9.21
C SER A 393 14.50 -31.45 10.07
N THR A 394 14.60 -31.72 11.38
CA THR A 394 15.43 -30.93 12.32
C THR A 394 16.77 -31.59 12.61
N CYS A 395 17.79 -30.76 12.87
CA CYS A 395 19.05 -31.24 13.41
C CYS A 395 18.95 -31.47 14.92
N GLU A 396 19.86 -32.28 15.47
CA GLU A 396 19.86 -32.63 16.89
C GLU A 396 19.90 -31.39 17.82
N HIS A 397 20.60 -30.33 17.41
CA HIS A 397 20.71 -29.10 18.20
C HIS A 397 19.40 -28.32 18.21
N ALA A 398 18.69 -28.25 17.08
CA ALA A 398 17.37 -27.64 16.99
C ALA A 398 16.34 -28.44 17.81
N ALA A 399 16.38 -29.77 17.72
CA ALA A 399 15.54 -30.65 18.53
C ALA A 399 15.77 -30.44 20.04
N ARG A 400 17.02 -30.45 20.50
CA ARG A 400 17.37 -30.19 21.91
C ARG A 400 16.92 -28.80 22.36
N ALA A 401 17.12 -27.77 21.53
CA ALA A 401 16.64 -26.42 21.82
C ALA A 401 15.11 -26.39 21.95
N ALA A 402 14.38 -27.05 21.05
CA ALA A 402 12.92 -27.12 21.08
C ALA A 402 12.40 -27.77 22.38
N TYR A 403 12.98 -28.91 22.78
CA TYR A 403 12.64 -29.57 24.05
C TYR A 403 12.97 -28.71 25.27
N ALA A 404 14.08 -27.98 25.24
CA ALA A 404 14.46 -27.08 26.32
C ALA A 404 13.46 -25.90 26.45
N VAL A 405 13.01 -25.32 25.32
CA VAL A 405 11.97 -24.28 25.32
C VAL A 405 10.64 -24.82 25.84
N ARG A 406 10.21 -26.01 25.41
CA ARG A 406 9.01 -26.66 25.95
C ARG A 406 9.08 -26.79 27.48
N ASN A 407 10.19 -27.33 27.99
CA ASN A 407 10.36 -27.53 29.42
C ASN A 407 10.38 -26.20 30.19
N MET A 408 10.96 -25.15 29.61
CA MET A 408 10.91 -23.79 30.16
C MET A 408 9.47 -23.26 30.18
N MET A 409 8.71 -23.44 29.11
CA MET A 409 7.32 -22.98 29.00
C MET A 409 6.39 -23.61 30.04
N ILE A 410 6.54 -24.91 30.33
CA ILE A 410 5.74 -25.60 31.35
C ILE A 410 5.92 -24.97 32.74
N GLN A 411 7.03 -24.26 32.97
CA GLN A 411 7.32 -23.56 34.22
C GLN A 411 6.89 -22.08 34.22
N LEU A 412 6.41 -21.56 33.08
CA LEU A 412 6.01 -20.18 32.87
C LEU A 412 4.52 -20.09 32.51
N ASP A 413 4.02 -18.87 32.36
CA ASP A 413 2.69 -18.65 31.81
C ASP A 413 2.65 -18.99 30.31
N VAL A 414 2.09 -20.16 29.99
CA VAL A 414 2.01 -20.69 28.62
C VAL A 414 1.21 -19.74 27.72
N LEU A 415 0.16 -19.09 28.22
CA LEU A 415 -0.68 -18.18 27.44
C LEU A 415 0.13 -16.94 27.02
N GLN A 416 0.79 -16.29 27.97
CA GLN A 416 1.60 -15.10 27.68
C GLN A 416 2.77 -15.41 26.74
N VAL A 417 3.44 -16.54 26.95
CA VAL A 417 4.55 -16.96 26.09
C VAL A 417 4.07 -17.30 24.67
N THR A 418 2.90 -17.93 24.55
CA THR A 418 2.28 -18.22 23.24
C THR A 418 1.89 -16.95 22.52
N LEU A 419 1.23 -16.02 23.22
CA LEU A 419 0.86 -14.71 22.68
C LEU A 419 2.09 -13.96 22.14
N LEU A 420 3.16 -13.93 22.92
CA LEU A 420 4.42 -13.33 22.51
C LEU A 420 4.98 -13.99 21.24
N SER A 421 5.00 -15.32 21.17
CA SER A 421 5.54 -16.06 20.02
C SER A 421 4.73 -15.83 18.75
N VAL A 422 3.40 -15.96 18.83
CA VAL A 422 2.49 -15.73 17.70
C VAL A 422 2.63 -14.29 17.19
N LYS A 423 2.67 -13.30 18.10
CA LYS A 423 2.93 -11.91 17.75
C LYS A 423 4.31 -11.70 17.11
N ARG A 424 5.30 -12.55 17.38
CA ARG A 424 6.61 -12.47 16.69
C ARG A 424 6.60 -13.08 15.30
N LEU A 425 5.83 -14.15 15.10
CA LEU A 425 5.68 -14.77 13.78
C LEU A 425 5.06 -13.80 12.74
N THR A 426 4.20 -12.86 13.16
CA THR A 426 3.67 -11.81 12.27
C THR A 426 4.75 -10.83 11.77
N PHE A 427 5.97 -10.80 12.35
CA PHE A 427 7.05 -9.95 11.82
C PHE A 427 7.91 -10.66 10.77
N LEU A 428 7.68 -11.96 10.52
CA LEU A 428 8.37 -12.73 9.48
C LEU A 428 7.74 -12.55 8.10
N GLU A 429 6.78 -11.64 7.97
CA GLU A 429 6.16 -11.26 6.70
C GLU A 429 7.24 -10.99 5.63
N ASN A 430 7.05 -11.57 4.44
CA ASN A 430 7.95 -11.46 3.28
C ASN A 430 9.37 -12.03 3.46
N ASN A 431 9.64 -12.77 4.55
CA ASN A 431 10.94 -13.40 4.83
C ASN A 431 10.86 -14.93 4.98
N LEU A 432 9.72 -15.53 4.62
CA LEU A 432 9.54 -16.98 4.56
C LEU A 432 9.59 -17.44 3.10
N ASN A 433 10.00 -18.67 2.86
CA ASN A 433 9.74 -19.36 1.60
C ASN A 433 8.42 -20.15 1.66
N ASN A 434 7.95 -20.71 0.54
CA ASN A 434 6.67 -21.45 0.49
C ASN A 434 6.63 -22.64 1.45
N GLU A 435 7.72 -23.40 1.58
CA GLU A 435 7.79 -24.56 2.49
C GLU A 435 7.68 -24.11 3.96
N GLN A 436 8.38 -23.05 4.33
CA GLN A 436 8.30 -22.47 5.68
C GLN A 436 6.94 -21.86 5.97
N ALA A 437 6.37 -21.14 5.01
CA ALA A 437 5.03 -20.58 5.12
C ALA A 437 4.01 -21.69 5.40
N ASN A 438 4.14 -22.85 4.74
CA ASN A 438 3.30 -24.01 5.01
C ASN A 438 3.51 -24.59 6.42
N ILE A 439 4.76 -24.67 6.90
CA ILE A 439 5.04 -25.10 8.28
C ILE A 439 4.38 -24.13 9.28
N VAL A 440 4.56 -22.82 9.13
CA VAL A 440 3.92 -21.83 10.03
C VAL A 440 2.39 -21.93 9.92
N PHE A 441 1.86 -22.10 8.71
CA PHE A 441 0.43 -22.24 8.46
C PHE A 441 -0.18 -23.40 9.25
N GLN A 442 0.42 -24.59 9.20
CA GLN A 442 -0.06 -25.76 9.94
C GLN A 442 -0.04 -25.54 11.46
N ALA A 443 1.05 -24.97 12.00
CA ALA A 443 1.11 -24.63 13.42
C ALA A 443 0.00 -23.64 13.83
N MET A 444 -0.24 -22.60 13.04
CA MET A 444 -1.30 -21.62 13.28
C MET A 444 -2.69 -22.24 13.13
N PHE A 445 -2.89 -23.17 12.18
CA PHE A 445 -4.14 -23.91 12.01
C PHE A 445 -4.50 -24.69 13.28
N TYR A 446 -3.55 -25.41 13.86
CA TYR A 446 -3.81 -26.17 15.09
C TYR A 446 -4.15 -25.25 16.28
N VAL A 447 -3.54 -24.06 16.36
CA VAL A 447 -3.92 -23.08 17.39
C VAL A 447 -5.33 -22.55 17.19
N ILE A 448 -5.76 -22.24 15.95
CA ILE A 448 -7.13 -21.76 15.72
C ILE A 448 -8.18 -22.85 15.95
N LYS A 449 -7.85 -24.13 15.69
CA LYS A 449 -8.71 -25.30 15.97
C LYS A 449 -9.08 -25.41 17.45
N GLU A 450 -8.18 -25.03 18.36
CA GLU A 450 -8.47 -25.02 19.81
C GLU A 450 -9.62 -24.11 20.21
N PHE A 451 -9.92 -23.11 19.39
CA PHE A 451 -11.00 -22.16 19.63
C PHE A 451 -12.33 -22.59 19.01
N GLU A 452 -12.43 -23.77 18.39
CA GLU A 452 -13.71 -24.28 17.92
C GLU A 452 -14.67 -24.58 19.10
N PRO A 453 -15.92 -24.10 19.04
CA PRO A 453 -16.90 -24.32 20.11
C PRO A 453 -17.50 -25.74 20.11
N PHE A 454 -17.30 -26.53 19.05
CA PHE A 454 -17.82 -27.88 18.89
C PHE A 454 -16.67 -28.90 18.89
N ASP A 455 -16.90 -30.08 19.44
CA ASP A 455 -15.98 -31.22 19.32
C ASP A 455 -16.18 -32.02 18.02
N GLU A 456 -15.41 -33.10 17.85
CA GLU A 456 -15.46 -33.97 16.66
C GLU A 456 -16.81 -34.70 16.51
N GLU A 457 -17.58 -34.83 17.60
CA GLU A 457 -18.93 -35.40 17.61
C GLU A 457 -20.02 -34.34 17.35
N GLY A 458 -19.63 -33.06 17.22
CA GLY A 458 -20.53 -31.93 17.00
C GLY A 458 -21.24 -31.45 18.27
N LEU A 459 -20.81 -31.92 19.44
CA LEU A 459 -21.33 -31.50 20.73
C LEU A 459 -20.62 -30.22 21.18
N LEU A 460 -21.33 -29.39 21.94
CA LEU A 460 -20.78 -28.15 22.47
C LEU A 460 -19.74 -28.49 23.54
N ARG A 461 -18.50 -28.00 23.40
CA ARG A 461 -17.44 -28.29 24.36
C ARG A 461 -17.80 -27.70 25.73
N THR A 462 -18.00 -28.57 26.72
CA THR A 462 -18.46 -28.19 28.07
C THR A 462 -17.41 -27.45 28.91
N ASP A 463 -16.13 -27.55 28.53
CA ASP A 463 -15.00 -27.02 29.30
C ASP A 463 -14.68 -25.54 29.01
N TYR A 464 -15.32 -24.96 27.99
CA TYR A 464 -15.18 -23.53 27.68
C TYR A 464 -16.36 -22.74 28.26
N CYS A 465 -16.25 -22.36 29.54
CA CYS A 465 -16.71 -21.02 29.88
C CYS A 465 -15.97 -20.09 28.91
N TYR A 466 -16.68 -19.26 28.13
CA TYR A 466 -16.11 -18.20 27.30
C TYR A 466 -15.40 -17.20 28.23
N GLY A 467 -14.26 -17.60 28.79
CA GLY A 467 -13.43 -16.77 29.63
C GLY A 467 -12.85 -15.71 28.74
N ASP A 468 -13.30 -14.47 28.95
CA ASP A 468 -12.81 -13.24 28.33
C ASP A 468 -11.35 -12.92 28.77
N GLU A 469 -10.47 -13.92 28.77
CA GLU A 469 -9.04 -13.69 28.93
C GLU A 469 -8.56 -12.99 27.66
N ILE A 470 -8.26 -11.70 27.81
CA ILE A 470 -7.79 -10.79 26.76
C ILE A 470 -6.66 -11.44 25.92
N ASP A 471 -5.81 -12.24 26.55
CA ASP A 471 -4.71 -12.95 25.89
C ASP A 471 -5.20 -14.02 24.91
N LYS A 472 -6.25 -14.80 25.23
CA LYS A 472 -6.83 -15.80 24.31
C LYS A 472 -7.44 -15.15 23.08
N ILE A 473 -8.18 -14.05 23.27
CA ILE A 473 -8.74 -13.26 22.16
C ILE A 473 -7.62 -12.70 21.28
N SER A 474 -6.54 -12.21 21.91
CA SER A 474 -5.38 -11.67 21.20
C SER A 474 -4.62 -12.74 20.42
N ILE A 475 -4.41 -13.94 21.00
CA ILE A 475 -3.82 -15.10 20.30
C ILE A 475 -4.66 -15.42 19.08
N MET A 476 -5.97 -15.59 19.26
CA MET A 476 -6.90 -15.93 18.18
C MET A 476 -6.83 -14.90 17.04
N ALA A 477 -6.80 -13.60 17.36
CA ALA A 477 -6.67 -12.53 16.37
C ALA A 477 -5.33 -12.56 15.62
N TYR A 478 -4.19 -12.67 16.31
CA TYR A 478 -2.89 -12.73 15.65
C TYR A 478 -2.72 -14.00 14.81
N VAL A 479 -3.23 -15.15 15.27
CA VAL A 479 -3.21 -16.40 14.50
C VAL A 479 -4.01 -16.25 13.21
N LEU A 480 -5.20 -15.68 13.28
CA LEU A 480 -6.05 -15.50 12.09
C LEU A 480 -5.48 -14.47 11.10
N ASP A 481 -4.93 -13.36 11.59
CA ASP A 481 -4.22 -12.37 10.77
C ASP A 481 -3.00 -13.03 10.07
N THR A 482 -2.26 -13.88 10.80
CA THR A 482 -1.13 -14.65 10.23
C THR A 482 -1.60 -15.62 9.16
N LEU A 483 -2.67 -16.39 9.40
CA LEU A 483 -3.22 -17.33 8.41
C LEU A 483 -3.67 -16.61 7.13
N LEU A 484 -4.36 -15.47 7.27
CA LEU A 484 -4.78 -14.66 6.13
C LEU A 484 -3.59 -14.15 5.32
N PHE A 485 -2.57 -13.63 6.01
CA PHE A 485 -1.33 -13.18 5.38
C PHE A 485 -0.64 -14.30 4.61
N LEU A 486 -0.49 -15.48 5.23
CA LEU A 486 0.19 -16.62 4.64
C LEU A 486 -0.54 -17.11 3.37
N ILE A 487 -1.88 -17.22 3.42
CA ILE A 487 -2.67 -17.63 2.26
C ILE A 487 -2.60 -16.59 1.15
N LYS A 488 -2.63 -15.28 1.44
CA LYS A 488 -2.59 -14.25 0.39
C LYS A 488 -1.25 -14.24 -0.34
N ASN A 489 -0.14 -14.31 0.40
CA ASN A 489 1.19 -14.01 -0.13
C ASN A 489 2.04 -15.22 -0.53
N TYR A 490 1.72 -16.42 -0.05
CA TYR A 490 2.44 -17.65 -0.41
C TYR A 490 1.58 -18.61 -1.23
N ASN A 491 2.25 -19.55 -1.91
CA ASN A 491 1.62 -20.57 -2.73
C ASN A 491 1.17 -21.76 -1.88
N ILE A 492 0.20 -21.54 -0.97
CA ILE A 492 -0.40 -22.59 -0.15
C ILE A 492 -1.49 -23.29 -0.95
N ASN A 493 -1.35 -24.60 -1.15
CA ASN A 493 -2.28 -25.40 -1.96
C ASN A 493 -2.96 -26.50 -1.15
N TRP A 494 -4.19 -26.85 -1.55
CA TRP A 494 -4.97 -27.92 -0.91
C TRP A 494 -4.34 -29.31 -1.00
N LYS A 495 -3.40 -29.51 -1.93
CA LYS A 495 -2.66 -30.77 -2.10
C LYS A 495 -1.53 -30.94 -1.08
N GLU A 496 -1.13 -29.85 -0.42
CA GLU A 496 0.05 -29.85 0.44
C GLU A 496 -0.26 -30.37 1.83
N SER A 497 -1.48 -30.13 2.35
CA SER A 497 -1.85 -30.61 3.68
C SER A 497 -3.36 -30.65 3.96
N LEU A 498 -3.74 -31.44 4.97
CA LEU A 498 -5.12 -31.59 5.43
C LEU A 498 -5.66 -30.31 6.06
N GLU A 499 -4.80 -29.59 6.78
CA GLU A 499 -5.10 -28.33 7.46
C GLU A 499 -5.63 -27.27 6.47
N VAL A 500 -5.07 -27.21 5.25
CA VAL A 500 -5.52 -26.29 4.19
C VAL A 500 -6.97 -26.60 3.79
N ILE A 501 -7.31 -27.89 3.69
CA ILE A 501 -8.64 -28.37 3.32
C ILE A 501 -9.66 -28.02 4.41
N CYS A 502 -9.28 -28.20 5.68
CA CYS A 502 -10.16 -28.05 6.83
C CYS A 502 -10.33 -26.59 7.30
N LEU A 503 -9.44 -25.67 6.91
CA LEU A 503 -9.43 -24.29 7.41
C LEU A 503 -10.78 -23.58 7.31
N ASN A 504 -11.49 -23.75 6.20
CA ASN A 504 -12.78 -23.09 5.99
C ASN A 504 -13.81 -23.50 7.05
N ALA A 505 -13.90 -24.80 7.33
CA ALA A 505 -14.80 -25.34 8.34
C ALA A 505 -14.43 -24.83 9.73
N VAL A 506 -13.13 -24.80 10.05
CA VAL A 506 -12.64 -24.33 11.35
C VAL A 506 -12.97 -22.86 11.58
N VAL A 507 -12.62 -21.99 10.63
CA VAL A 507 -12.91 -20.55 10.75
C VAL A 507 -14.41 -20.28 10.81
N TYR A 508 -15.20 -21.03 10.04
CA TYR A 508 -16.67 -20.96 10.10
C TYR A 508 -17.22 -21.33 11.49
N ASN A 509 -16.72 -22.40 12.10
CA ASN A 509 -17.14 -22.81 13.44
C ASN A 509 -16.72 -21.80 14.51
N VAL A 510 -15.51 -21.23 14.42
CA VAL A 510 -15.04 -20.18 15.33
C VAL A 510 -15.92 -18.93 15.26
N LEU A 511 -16.46 -18.60 14.08
CA LEU A 511 -17.40 -17.47 13.91
C LEU A 511 -18.76 -17.66 14.63
N LYS A 512 -19.09 -18.89 15.06
CA LYS A 512 -20.31 -19.16 15.86
C LYS A 512 -20.16 -18.74 17.33
N ARG A 513 -18.97 -18.34 17.77
CA ARG A 513 -18.74 -17.84 19.14
C ARG A 513 -19.38 -16.46 19.36
N PRO A 514 -19.95 -16.20 20.54
CA PRO A 514 -20.40 -14.85 20.92
C PRO A 514 -19.22 -13.90 21.17
N ASN A 515 -19.50 -12.59 21.16
CA ASN A 515 -18.59 -11.51 21.59
C ASN A 515 -17.26 -11.39 20.81
N LEU A 516 -17.24 -11.78 19.54
CA LEU A 516 -16.08 -11.56 18.66
C LEU A 516 -15.96 -10.07 18.30
N SER A 517 -14.73 -9.55 18.25
CA SER A 517 -14.49 -8.17 17.83
C SER A 517 -14.78 -7.98 16.33
N CYS A 518 -15.18 -6.77 15.93
CA CYS A 518 -15.42 -6.42 14.52
C CYS A 518 -14.24 -6.82 13.63
N LYS A 519 -13.02 -6.41 14.02
CA LYS A 519 -11.78 -6.75 13.30
C LYS A 519 -11.60 -8.25 13.11
N PHE A 520 -11.87 -9.05 14.13
CA PHE A 520 -11.74 -10.51 14.04
C PHE A 520 -12.72 -11.11 13.03
N VAL A 521 -13.99 -10.68 13.08
CA VAL A 521 -15.03 -11.16 12.16
C VAL A 521 -14.68 -10.79 10.71
N VAL A 522 -14.21 -9.56 10.48
CA VAL A 522 -13.74 -9.11 9.16
C VAL A 522 -12.56 -9.95 8.67
N THR A 523 -11.54 -10.20 9.49
CA THR A 523 -10.41 -11.08 9.11
C THR A 523 -10.90 -12.49 8.80
N ALA A 524 -11.84 -13.04 9.58
CA ALA A 524 -12.36 -14.40 9.38
C ALA A 524 -13.14 -14.56 8.08
N LEU A 525 -14.02 -13.60 7.77
CA LEU A 525 -14.72 -13.55 6.47
C LEU A 525 -13.73 -13.40 5.31
N ASN A 526 -12.67 -12.61 5.48
CA ASN A 526 -11.59 -12.49 4.51
C ASN A 526 -10.81 -13.79 4.30
N VAL A 527 -10.56 -14.57 5.36
CA VAL A 527 -9.97 -15.91 5.24
C VAL A 527 -10.88 -16.82 4.42
N ILE A 528 -12.17 -16.89 4.76
CA ILE A 528 -13.15 -17.70 4.01
C ILE A 528 -13.21 -17.28 2.54
N SER A 529 -13.31 -15.98 2.26
CA SER A 529 -13.32 -15.40 0.91
C SER A 529 -12.06 -15.75 0.13
N THR A 530 -10.88 -15.65 0.75
CA THR A 530 -9.60 -15.98 0.11
C THR A 530 -9.49 -17.48 -0.17
N THR A 531 -9.91 -18.34 0.77
CA THR A 531 -9.94 -19.81 0.62
C THR A 531 -10.86 -20.25 -0.51
N ILE A 532 -12.03 -19.59 -0.66
CA ILE A 532 -12.96 -19.82 -1.77
C ILE A 532 -12.34 -19.36 -3.10
N ARG A 533 -11.78 -18.14 -3.15
CA ARG A 533 -11.17 -17.56 -4.36
C ARG A 533 -9.99 -18.38 -4.89
N LYS A 534 -9.18 -18.96 -3.99
CA LYS A 534 -8.06 -19.86 -4.33
C LYS A 534 -8.46 -21.33 -4.50
N SER A 535 -9.76 -21.67 -4.40
CA SER A 535 -10.27 -23.05 -4.52
C SER A 535 -9.57 -24.06 -3.60
N LEU A 536 -9.22 -23.64 -2.38
CA LEU A 536 -8.47 -24.47 -1.42
C LEU A 536 -9.30 -25.61 -0.81
N THR A 537 -10.62 -25.56 -0.92
CA THR A 537 -11.48 -26.67 -0.50
C THR A 537 -11.63 -27.66 -1.66
N PRO A 538 -11.44 -28.98 -1.46
CA PRO A 538 -11.55 -29.98 -2.53
C PRO A 538 -12.87 -29.94 -3.27
N ASN A 539 -13.98 -29.62 -2.59
CA ASN A 539 -15.29 -29.47 -3.24
C ASN A 539 -15.26 -28.41 -4.36
N LEU A 540 -14.54 -27.30 -4.16
CA LEU A 540 -14.40 -26.23 -5.16
C LEU A 540 -13.49 -26.65 -6.31
N SER A 541 -12.42 -27.38 -6.02
CA SER A 541 -11.48 -27.87 -7.03
C SER A 541 -12.05 -29.04 -7.85
N LEU A 542 -12.91 -29.87 -7.25
CA LEU A 542 -13.48 -31.09 -7.85
C LEU A 542 -14.95 -30.91 -8.29
N LEU A 543 -15.52 -29.71 -8.10
CA LEU A 543 -16.91 -29.37 -8.43
C LEU A 543 -17.93 -30.31 -7.77
N LEU A 544 -17.67 -30.72 -6.53
CA LEU A 544 -18.55 -31.62 -5.77
C LEU A 544 -19.63 -30.84 -5.02
N ASP A 545 -20.82 -31.43 -4.94
CA ASP A 545 -21.89 -30.92 -4.10
C ASP A 545 -21.47 -30.90 -2.61
N THR A 546 -21.78 -29.80 -1.94
CA THR A 546 -21.49 -29.64 -0.50
C THR A 546 -22.44 -30.50 0.33
N LYS A 547 -21.90 -31.29 1.27
CA LYS A 547 -22.71 -32.07 2.21
C LYS A 547 -23.52 -31.14 3.14
N PRO A 548 -24.79 -31.46 3.45
CA PRO A 548 -25.56 -30.73 4.47
C PRO A 548 -24.80 -30.64 5.79
N GLY A 549 -24.86 -29.47 6.45
CA GLY A 549 -24.14 -29.19 7.71
C GLY A 549 -22.64 -28.89 7.56
N SER A 550 -22.07 -28.95 6.36
CA SER A 550 -20.69 -28.47 6.14
C SER A 550 -20.64 -26.94 6.10
N GLY A 551 -19.54 -26.32 6.53
CA GLY A 551 -19.38 -24.85 6.46
C GLY A 551 -19.57 -24.27 5.05
N MET A 552 -19.23 -25.04 4.00
CA MET A 552 -19.50 -24.65 2.62
C MET A 552 -20.97 -24.76 2.21
N HIS A 553 -21.76 -25.62 2.85
CA HIS A 553 -23.21 -25.66 2.65
C HIS A 553 -23.90 -24.51 3.38
N GLU A 554 -23.44 -24.18 4.58
CA GLU A 554 -24.00 -23.13 5.46
C GLU A 554 -23.52 -21.71 5.09
N ILE A 555 -22.67 -21.56 4.08
CA ILE A 555 -22.11 -20.27 3.66
C ILE A 555 -23.19 -19.23 3.32
N GLY A 556 -24.32 -19.67 2.73
CA GLY A 556 -25.43 -18.78 2.42
C GLY A 556 -26.08 -18.19 3.69
N MET A 557 -26.27 -19.02 4.72
CA MET A 557 -26.80 -18.59 6.01
C MET A 557 -25.79 -17.68 6.74
N LEU A 558 -24.49 -17.98 6.63
CA LEU A 558 -23.43 -17.14 7.18
C LEU A 558 -23.49 -15.73 6.60
N ILE A 559 -23.48 -15.63 5.27
CA ILE A 559 -23.53 -14.35 4.56
C ILE A 559 -24.79 -13.59 4.97
N TYR A 560 -25.97 -14.25 4.95
CA TYR A 560 -27.22 -13.64 5.37
C TYR A 560 -27.12 -13.05 6.78
N THR A 561 -26.60 -13.81 7.74
CA THR A 561 -26.48 -13.38 9.13
C THR A 561 -25.54 -12.18 9.27
N LYS A 562 -24.41 -12.18 8.56
CA LYS A 562 -23.40 -11.11 8.65
C LYS A 562 -23.78 -9.84 7.88
N MET A 563 -24.61 -9.94 6.84
CA MET A 563 -25.21 -8.78 6.18
C MET A 563 -26.17 -7.99 7.10
N HIS A 564 -26.65 -8.60 8.19
CA HIS A 564 -27.52 -7.94 9.17
C HIS A 564 -26.77 -7.52 10.45
N ASP A 565 -25.43 -7.47 10.42
CA ASP A 565 -24.61 -7.03 11.56
C ASP A 565 -24.73 -5.51 11.77
N LEU A 566 -24.62 -5.06 13.02
CA LEU A 566 -24.64 -3.64 13.37
C LEU A 566 -23.41 -2.90 12.83
N ASN A 567 -22.26 -3.57 12.79
CA ASN A 567 -21.01 -2.98 12.30
C ASN A 567 -20.98 -3.01 10.77
N TRP A 568 -20.77 -1.85 10.16
CA TRP A 568 -20.81 -1.72 8.71
C TRP A 568 -19.66 -2.44 8.03
N GLU A 569 -18.49 -2.55 8.66
CA GLU A 569 -17.34 -3.27 8.12
C GLU A 569 -17.64 -4.78 7.96
N ILE A 570 -18.44 -5.34 8.86
CA ILE A 570 -18.89 -6.74 8.77
C ILE A 570 -19.90 -6.89 7.62
N ARG A 571 -20.86 -5.97 7.51
CA ARG A 571 -21.84 -5.97 6.41
C ARG A 571 -21.16 -5.86 5.05
N ASP A 572 -20.22 -4.93 4.92
CA ASP A 572 -19.40 -4.71 3.73
C ASP A 572 -18.60 -5.97 3.36
N THR A 573 -17.86 -6.53 4.31
CA THR A 573 -17.06 -7.76 4.07
C THR A 573 -17.96 -8.96 3.73
N ALA A 574 -19.17 -9.05 4.29
CA ALA A 574 -20.14 -10.10 3.94
C ALA A 574 -20.65 -9.96 2.50
N LEU A 575 -20.86 -8.73 2.02
CA LEU A 575 -21.18 -8.45 0.62
C LEU A 575 -20.00 -8.76 -0.30
N GLU A 576 -18.76 -8.46 0.09
CA GLU A 576 -17.58 -8.88 -0.69
C GLU A 576 -17.47 -10.40 -0.82
N LEU A 577 -17.80 -11.14 0.24
CA LEU A 577 -17.90 -12.60 0.20
C LEU A 577 -19.03 -13.07 -0.73
N LEU A 578 -20.20 -12.42 -0.69
CA LEU A 578 -21.31 -12.68 -1.62
C LEU A 578 -20.90 -12.44 -3.08
N LEU A 579 -20.18 -11.35 -3.35
CA LEU A 579 -19.67 -11.02 -4.67
C LEU A 579 -18.77 -12.15 -5.20
N VAL A 580 -17.80 -12.60 -4.39
CA VAL A 580 -16.92 -13.73 -4.76
C VAL A 580 -17.73 -15.00 -5.08
N CYS A 581 -18.69 -15.36 -4.23
CA CYS A 581 -19.55 -16.52 -4.47
C CYS A 581 -20.37 -16.37 -5.76
N THR A 582 -20.88 -15.17 -6.04
CA THR A 582 -21.70 -14.86 -7.22
C THR A 582 -20.87 -14.96 -8.51
N GLU A 583 -19.68 -14.37 -8.54
CA GLU A 583 -18.76 -14.45 -9.69
C GLU A 583 -18.33 -15.90 -9.97
N LEU A 584 -17.98 -16.66 -8.93
CA LEU A 584 -17.63 -18.07 -9.09
C LEU A 584 -18.83 -18.90 -9.55
N SER A 585 -20.04 -18.55 -9.15
CA SER A 585 -21.26 -19.28 -9.51
C SER A 585 -21.57 -19.29 -11.01
N LEU A 586 -21.02 -18.34 -11.78
CA LEU A 586 -21.25 -18.26 -13.22
C LEU A 586 -20.60 -19.41 -14.00
N ILE A 587 -19.30 -19.65 -13.75
CA ILE A 587 -18.49 -20.60 -14.54
C ILE A 587 -17.74 -21.60 -13.66
N LYS A 588 -17.16 -21.14 -12.53
CA LYS A 588 -16.19 -21.92 -11.76
C LYS A 588 -16.84 -22.88 -10.77
N PHE A 589 -17.95 -22.52 -10.15
CA PHE A 589 -18.65 -23.36 -9.17
C PHE A 589 -20.17 -23.08 -9.15
N PRO A 590 -20.92 -23.58 -10.15
CA PRO A 590 -22.38 -23.39 -10.24
C PRO A 590 -23.21 -23.75 -8.99
N PRO A 591 -22.81 -24.72 -8.12
CA PRO A 591 -23.59 -25.01 -6.92
C PRO A 591 -23.82 -23.82 -5.97
N PHE A 592 -22.99 -22.76 -6.02
CA PHE A 592 -23.24 -21.53 -5.26
C PHE A 592 -24.57 -20.87 -5.61
N GLN A 593 -25.06 -21.00 -6.85
CA GLN A 593 -26.35 -20.41 -7.25
C GLN A 593 -27.49 -20.88 -6.34
N LYS A 594 -27.51 -22.19 -5.99
CA LYS A 594 -28.53 -22.76 -5.10
C LYS A 594 -28.48 -22.17 -3.69
N GLN A 595 -27.29 -21.97 -3.14
CA GLN A 595 -27.09 -21.46 -1.79
C GLN A 595 -27.40 -19.96 -1.68
N ILE A 596 -27.07 -19.20 -2.74
CA ILE A 596 -27.43 -17.78 -2.88
C ILE A 596 -28.95 -17.64 -2.96
N MET A 597 -29.60 -18.46 -3.80
CA MET A 597 -31.05 -18.42 -4.00
C MET A 597 -31.83 -18.84 -2.76
N SER A 598 -31.37 -19.84 -2.01
CA SER A 598 -32.10 -20.37 -0.85
C SER A 598 -32.28 -19.34 0.27
N HIS A 599 -31.35 -18.37 0.37
CA HIS A 599 -31.39 -17.30 1.36
C HIS A 599 -31.69 -15.93 0.73
N LYS A 600 -32.07 -15.89 -0.57
CA LYS A 600 -32.38 -14.66 -1.32
C LYS A 600 -31.30 -13.57 -1.21
N LEU A 601 -30.02 -13.94 -1.19
CA LEU A 601 -28.94 -13.02 -0.80
C LEU A 601 -28.83 -11.79 -1.72
N ILE A 602 -29.07 -11.96 -3.02
CA ILE A 602 -29.03 -10.82 -3.96
C ILE A 602 -30.20 -9.85 -3.71
N ASN A 603 -31.36 -10.34 -3.27
CA ASN A 603 -32.50 -9.48 -2.92
C ASN A 603 -32.21 -8.68 -1.63
N VAL A 604 -31.51 -9.28 -0.67
CA VAL A 604 -31.00 -8.56 0.50
C VAL A 604 -29.97 -7.51 0.08
N ALA A 605 -29.03 -7.85 -0.82
CA ALA A 605 -28.08 -6.88 -1.37
C ALA A 605 -28.80 -5.72 -2.08
N MET A 606 -29.84 -5.99 -2.89
CA MET A 606 -30.66 -4.94 -3.51
C MET A 606 -31.27 -4.00 -2.46
N THR A 607 -31.79 -4.56 -1.37
CA THR A 607 -32.36 -3.77 -0.27
C THR A 607 -31.30 -2.89 0.40
N MET A 608 -30.09 -3.41 0.61
CA MET A 608 -28.96 -2.67 1.19
C MET A 608 -28.42 -1.60 0.24
N ALA A 609 -28.35 -1.87 -1.06
CA ALA A 609 -27.94 -0.90 -2.08
C ALA A 609 -28.82 0.36 -2.08
N LEU A 610 -30.13 0.18 -1.84
CA LEU A 610 -31.08 1.30 -1.77
C LEU A 610 -31.14 1.98 -0.40
N ASN A 611 -31.00 1.23 0.69
CA ASN A 611 -31.41 1.69 2.02
C ASN A 611 -30.31 1.70 3.10
N ASP A 612 -29.12 1.12 2.89
CA ASP A 612 -28.08 1.12 3.93
C ASP A 612 -27.57 2.55 4.18
N HIS A 613 -27.26 2.87 5.43
CA HIS A 613 -26.79 4.19 5.83
C HIS A 613 -25.33 4.43 5.40
N GLU A 614 -24.56 3.36 5.21
CA GLU A 614 -23.13 3.44 4.93
C GLU A 614 -22.85 3.26 3.42
N PHE A 615 -22.28 4.29 2.81
CA PHE A 615 -22.07 4.32 1.36
C PHE A 615 -21.14 3.21 0.84
N TYR A 616 -20.16 2.78 1.64
CA TYR A 616 -19.30 1.65 1.29
C TYR A 616 -20.09 0.34 1.18
N VAL A 617 -21.02 0.10 2.13
CA VAL A 617 -21.91 -1.07 2.11
C VAL A 617 -22.82 -1.03 0.89
N ARG A 618 -23.37 0.15 0.55
CA ARG A 618 -24.18 0.34 -0.66
C ARG A 618 -23.40 0.02 -1.93
N VAL A 619 -22.15 0.47 -2.03
CA VAL A 619 -21.25 0.17 -3.15
C VAL A 619 -21.01 -1.34 -3.28
N SER A 620 -20.67 -2.03 -2.19
CA SER A 620 -20.47 -3.49 -2.23
C SER A 620 -21.74 -4.26 -2.59
N ALA A 621 -22.90 -3.78 -2.16
CA ALA A 621 -24.19 -4.34 -2.53
C ALA A 621 -24.51 -4.15 -4.02
N LEU A 622 -24.22 -2.97 -4.58
CA LEU A 622 -24.33 -2.69 -6.01
C LEU A 622 -23.40 -3.60 -6.83
N LYS A 623 -22.17 -3.87 -6.37
CA LYS A 623 -21.27 -4.83 -7.03
C LYS A 623 -21.86 -6.23 -7.08
N CYS A 624 -22.48 -6.70 -5.98
CA CYS A 624 -23.18 -7.99 -5.98
C CYS A 624 -24.31 -8.02 -7.03
N LEU A 625 -25.04 -6.91 -7.16
CA LEU A 625 -26.11 -6.77 -8.14
C LEU A 625 -25.59 -6.78 -9.58
N ALA A 626 -24.51 -6.05 -9.87
CA ALA A 626 -23.81 -6.08 -11.16
C ALA A 626 -23.40 -7.51 -11.53
N ALA A 627 -22.78 -8.25 -10.60
CA ALA A 627 -22.39 -9.64 -10.82
C ALA A 627 -23.60 -10.56 -11.06
N ALA A 628 -24.71 -10.34 -10.36
CA ALA A 628 -25.93 -11.13 -10.52
C ALA A 628 -26.59 -11.00 -11.90
N THR A 629 -26.40 -9.87 -12.62
CA THR A 629 -26.94 -9.69 -13.98
C THR A 629 -26.45 -10.75 -14.97
N LYS A 630 -25.26 -11.33 -14.72
CA LYS A 630 -24.65 -12.37 -15.56
C LYS A 630 -25.26 -13.75 -15.34
N VAL A 631 -26.00 -13.95 -14.24
CA VAL A 631 -26.59 -15.24 -13.84
C VAL A 631 -28.12 -15.14 -13.88
N ASN A 632 -28.73 -15.62 -14.97
CA ASN A 632 -30.18 -15.49 -15.22
C ASN A 632 -31.06 -15.91 -14.02
N LEU A 633 -30.75 -17.03 -13.36
CA LEU A 633 -31.54 -17.52 -12.22
C LEU A 633 -31.53 -16.54 -11.03
N LEU A 634 -30.41 -15.88 -10.77
CA LEU A 634 -30.30 -14.88 -9.70
C LEU A 634 -31.06 -13.62 -10.09
N TRP A 635 -30.91 -13.16 -11.34
CA TRP A 635 -31.62 -11.98 -11.82
C TRP A 635 -33.14 -12.15 -11.86
N GLU A 636 -33.63 -13.33 -12.27
CA GLU A 636 -35.05 -13.68 -12.22
C GLU A 636 -35.61 -13.61 -10.79
N GLN A 637 -34.84 -14.07 -9.79
CA GLN A 637 -35.23 -13.95 -8.39
C GLN A 637 -35.32 -12.48 -7.93
N VAL A 638 -34.39 -11.62 -8.36
CA VAL A 638 -34.43 -10.18 -8.06
C VAL A 638 -35.66 -9.54 -8.70
N THR A 639 -35.87 -9.73 -9.99
CA THR A 639 -37.01 -9.15 -10.72
C THR A 639 -38.37 -9.65 -10.21
N SER A 640 -38.43 -10.85 -9.63
CA SER A 640 -39.67 -11.35 -9.00
C SER A 640 -40.08 -10.57 -7.74
N GLU A 641 -39.10 -10.03 -7.00
CA GLU A 641 -39.35 -9.26 -5.76
C GLU A 641 -39.31 -7.75 -6.01
N PHE A 642 -38.51 -7.31 -6.98
CA PHE A 642 -38.36 -5.93 -7.43
C PHE A 642 -38.65 -5.82 -8.95
N PRO A 643 -39.92 -5.82 -9.38
CA PRO A 643 -40.26 -5.76 -10.80
C PRO A 643 -39.72 -4.51 -11.52
N ASN A 644 -39.58 -3.41 -10.79
CA ASN A 644 -39.08 -2.12 -11.27
C ASN A 644 -37.61 -1.87 -10.89
N VAL A 645 -36.81 -2.94 -10.69
CA VAL A 645 -35.40 -2.85 -10.27
C VAL A 645 -34.58 -1.85 -11.11
N GLN A 646 -34.80 -1.81 -12.42
CA GLN A 646 -34.08 -0.92 -13.34
C GLN A 646 -34.40 0.55 -13.07
N GLU A 647 -35.66 0.88 -12.81
CA GLU A 647 -36.11 2.24 -12.49
C GLU A 647 -35.59 2.69 -11.12
N LEU A 648 -35.57 1.78 -10.14
CA LEU A 648 -35.05 2.06 -8.79
C LEU A 648 -33.55 2.38 -8.81
N ILE A 649 -32.74 1.61 -9.55
CA ILE A 649 -31.30 1.87 -9.71
C ILE A 649 -31.07 3.18 -10.46
N LEU A 650 -31.87 3.47 -11.49
CA LEU A 650 -31.79 4.71 -12.23
C LEU A 650 -32.17 5.93 -11.36
N ALA A 651 -33.18 5.78 -10.49
CA ALA A 651 -33.57 6.82 -9.54
C ALA A 651 -32.48 7.06 -8.48
N ASP A 652 -31.85 6.00 -7.96
CA ASP A 652 -30.73 6.12 -7.04
C ASP A 652 -29.59 6.93 -7.67
N LEU A 653 -29.22 6.63 -8.92
CA LEU A 653 -28.21 7.41 -9.64
C LEU A 653 -28.49 8.93 -9.65
N CYS A 654 -29.75 9.31 -9.86
CA CYS A 654 -30.15 10.71 -10.00
C CYS A 654 -30.22 11.45 -8.66
N THR A 655 -30.41 10.73 -7.55
CA THR A 655 -30.70 11.28 -6.22
C THR A 655 -29.52 11.18 -5.26
N ASN A 656 -28.54 10.31 -5.54
CA ASN A 656 -27.45 10.04 -4.62
C ASN A 656 -26.39 11.15 -4.61
N PRO A 657 -26.09 11.77 -3.44
CA PRO A 657 -25.07 12.81 -3.35
C PRO A 657 -23.66 12.28 -3.51
N GLU A 658 -23.41 11.01 -3.20
CA GLU A 658 -22.05 10.44 -3.13
C GLU A 658 -21.54 9.93 -4.48
N GLY A 659 -20.39 10.45 -4.91
CA GLY A 659 -19.75 10.08 -6.17
C GLY A 659 -19.39 8.59 -6.24
N ILE A 660 -18.97 7.99 -5.12
CA ILE A 660 -18.60 6.56 -5.08
C ILE A 660 -19.81 5.65 -5.35
N VAL A 661 -21.01 6.03 -4.89
CA VAL A 661 -22.23 5.25 -5.12
C VAL A 661 -22.68 5.45 -6.56
N ARG A 662 -22.78 6.70 -7.04
CA ARG A 662 -23.14 6.99 -8.45
C ARG A 662 -22.24 6.25 -9.44
N LYS A 663 -20.93 6.24 -9.19
CA LYS A 663 -19.94 5.51 -9.98
C LYS A 663 -20.28 4.02 -10.10
N GLU A 664 -20.61 3.37 -8.98
CA GLU A 664 -20.95 1.94 -8.97
C GLU A 664 -22.35 1.69 -9.57
N THR A 665 -23.32 2.57 -9.31
CA THR A 665 -24.65 2.53 -9.93
C THR A 665 -24.56 2.56 -11.46
N PHE A 666 -23.68 3.40 -12.03
CA PHE A 666 -23.39 3.38 -13.47
C PHE A 666 -22.81 2.04 -13.95
N ILE A 667 -21.93 1.42 -13.18
CA ILE A 667 -21.38 0.10 -13.52
C ILE A 667 -22.50 -0.95 -13.55
N VAL A 668 -23.40 -0.94 -12.57
CA VAL A 668 -24.57 -1.84 -12.55
C VAL A 668 -25.46 -1.62 -13.77
N LEU A 669 -25.82 -0.38 -14.10
CA LEU A 669 -26.66 -0.08 -15.27
C LEU A 669 -25.98 -0.49 -16.59
N CYS A 670 -24.66 -0.34 -16.68
CA CYS A 670 -23.88 -0.81 -17.82
C CYS A 670 -23.91 -2.35 -17.94
N GLU A 671 -23.78 -3.08 -16.83
CA GLU A 671 -23.87 -4.54 -16.80
C GLU A 671 -25.30 -5.03 -17.11
N ILE A 672 -26.33 -4.32 -16.65
CA ILE A 672 -27.72 -4.58 -17.04
C ILE A 672 -27.88 -4.41 -18.56
N TYR A 673 -27.33 -3.35 -19.16
CA TYR A 673 -27.39 -3.13 -20.60
C TYR A 673 -26.74 -4.27 -21.40
N GLN A 674 -25.64 -4.82 -20.90
CA GLN A 674 -24.91 -5.92 -21.57
C GLN A 674 -25.60 -7.27 -21.45
N ASN A 675 -26.10 -7.60 -20.26
CA ASN A 675 -26.53 -8.95 -19.94
C ASN A 675 -28.05 -9.15 -20.02
N ILE A 676 -28.83 -8.07 -19.85
CA ILE A 676 -30.30 -8.11 -19.76
C ILE A 676 -30.93 -7.42 -20.96
N LYS A 677 -32.03 -7.99 -21.47
CA LYS A 677 -32.82 -7.37 -22.54
C LYS A 677 -33.58 -6.17 -21.99
N LEU A 678 -33.24 -4.98 -22.49
CA LEU A 678 -33.90 -3.73 -22.16
C LEU A 678 -34.93 -3.34 -23.22
N ASP A 679 -36.05 -2.75 -22.77
CA ASP A 679 -37.01 -2.11 -23.65
C ASP A 679 -36.48 -0.76 -24.19
N TYR A 680 -37.17 -0.20 -25.18
CA TYR A 680 -36.76 1.03 -25.83
C TYR A 680 -36.79 2.25 -24.89
N THR A 681 -37.78 2.29 -23.99
CA THR A 681 -37.97 3.36 -23.01
C THR A 681 -36.80 3.44 -22.03
N MET A 682 -36.39 2.31 -21.46
CA MET A 682 -35.27 2.21 -20.54
C MET A 682 -33.95 2.51 -21.24
N LYS A 683 -33.74 1.99 -22.47
CA LYS A 683 -32.53 2.32 -23.25
C LYS A 683 -32.37 3.82 -23.49
N THR A 684 -33.46 4.50 -23.84
CA THR A 684 -33.46 5.94 -24.08
C THR A 684 -33.15 6.71 -22.79
N ALA A 685 -33.77 6.32 -21.68
CA ALA A 685 -33.49 6.93 -20.37
C ALA A 685 -32.03 6.73 -19.94
N LEU A 686 -31.44 5.55 -20.19
CA LEU A 686 -30.02 5.29 -19.94
C LEU A 686 -29.13 6.22 -20.77
N TYR A 687 -29.36 6.29 -22.09
CA TYR A 687 -28.54 7.16 -22.95
C TYR A 687 -28.57 8.62 -22.50
N GLU A 688 -29.72 9.13 -22.07
CA GLU A 688 -29.86 10.49 -21.54
C GLU A 688 -29.05 10.68 -20.24
N GLN A 689 -29.14 9.76 -19.28
CA GLN A 689 -28.42 9.89 -18.00
C GLN A 689 -26.90 9.73 -18.17
N PHE A 690 -26.45 8.77 -18.99
CA PHE A 690 -25.03 8.60 -19.28
C PHE A 690 -24.46 9.79 -20.08
N LEU A 691 -25.25 10.40 -20.96
CA LEU A 691 -24.87 11.63 -21.67
C LEU A 691 -24.63 12.78 -20.68
N ASN A 692 -25.58 13.01 -19.77
CA ASN A 692 -25.47 14.06 -18.77
C ASN A 692 -24.28 13.83 -17.83
N ALA A 693 -24.12 12.63 -17.30
CA ALA A 693 -23.07 12.35 -16.33
C ALA A 693 -21.67 12.33 -16.95
N SER A 694 -21.51 11.86 -18.19
CA SER A 694 -20.22 11.95 -18.88
C SER A 694 -19.72 13.39 -18.99
N LEU A 695 -20.62 14.37 -19.16
CA LEU A 695 -20.27 15.77 -19.39
C LEU A 695 -20.28 16.63 -18.13
N SER A 696 -21.16 16.35 -17.17
CA SER A 696 -21.51 17.30 -16.11
C SER A 696 -21.43 16.75 -14.68
N ASP A 697 -21.09 15.47 -14.47
CA ASP A 697 -20.86 15.00 -13.09
C ASP A 697 -19.62 15.66 -12.50
N PHE A 698 -19.74 16.10 -11.25
CA PHE A 698 -18.66 16.73 -10.50
C PHE A 698 -17.46 15.79 -10.27
N HIS A 699 -17.69 14.49 -10.11
CA HIS A 699 -16.62 13.53 -9.85
C HIS A 699 -16.10 12.92 -11.15
N TRP A 700 -14.83 13.17 -11.47
CA TRP A 700 -14.17 12.64 -12.67
C TRP A 700 -14.21 11.11 -12.77
N GLU A 701 -14.18 10.39 -11.64
CA GLU A 701 -14.32 8.92 -11.64
C GLU A 701 -15.70 8.45 -12.12
N VAL A 702 -16.74 9.24 -11.85
CA VAL A 702 -18.11 8.98 -12.32
C VAL A 702 -18.18 9.23 -13.82
N GLN A 703 -17.59 10.34 -14.30
CA GLN A 703 -17.46 10.63 -15.73
C GLN A 703 -16.75 9.49 -16.48
N ILE A 704 -15.67 8.94 -15.91
CA ILE A 704 -14.97 7.78 -16.47
C ILE A 704 -15.87 6.55 -16.55
N SER A 705 -16.60 6.21 -15.48
CA SER A 705 -17.54 5.07 -15.50
C SER A 705 -18.63 5.27 -16.55
N ALA A 706 -19.19 6.48 -16.65
CA ALA A 706 -20.17 6.80 -17.68
C ALA A 706 -19.57 6.72 -19.09
N LEU A 707 -18.31 7.13 -19.26
CA LEU A 707 -17.62 7.08 -20.55
C LEU A 707 -17.31 5.65 -21.02
N LYS A 708 -17.01 4.74 -20.09
CA LYS A 708 -16.83 3.31 -20.39
C LYS A 708 -18.10 2.67 -20.97
N PHE A 709 -19.28 3.13 -20.56
CA PHE A 709 -20.54 2.65 -21.14
C PHE A 709 -20.65 3.01 -22.62
N TRP A 710 -20.18 4.17 -23.07
CA TRP A 710 -20.19 4.51 -24.50
C TRP A 710 -19.31 3.57 -25.34
N ARG A 711 -18.17 3.13 -24.80
CA ARG A 711 -17.37 2.06 -25.44
C ARG A 711 -18.20 0.78 -25.60
N VAL A 712 -18.96 0.40 -24.58
CA VAL A 712 -19.85 -0.77 -24.62
C VAL A 712 -20.96 -0.61 -25.66
N VAL A 713 -21.59 0.56 -25.74
CA VAL A 713 -22.64 0.86 -26.73
C VAL A 713 -22.07 0.75 -28.16
N ILE A 714 -20.88 1.32 -28.41
CA ILE A 714 -20.21 1.22 -29.71
C ILE A 714 -19.99 -0.25 -30.10
N HIS A 715 -19.44 -1.06 -29.21
CA HIS A 715 -19.22 -2.48 -29.46
C HIS A 715 -20.53 -3.26 -29.67
N SER A 716 -21.58 -2.94 -28.91
CA SER A 716 -22.91 -3.55 -29.06
C SER A 716 -23.49 -3.27 -30.45
N LEU A 717 -23.48 -2.01 -30.90
CA LEU A 717 -24.00 -1.64 -32.23
C LEU A 717 -23.20 -2.28 -33.37
N LEU A 718 -21.87 -2.36 -33.22
CA LEU A 718 -21.01 -3.05 -34.17
C LEU A 718 -21.31 -4.56 -34.22
N GLY A 719 -21.51 -5.19 -33.05
CA GLY A 719 -21.90 -6.60 -32.93
C GLY A 719 -23.26 -6.88 -33.55
N ASP A 720 -24.26 -6.02 -33.32
CA ASP A 720 -25.61 -6.13 -33.88
C ASP A 720 -25.62 -6.04 -35.42
N GLN A 721 -24.67 -5.31 -36.00
CA GLN A 721 -24.45 -5.25 -37.45
C GLN A 721 -23.56 -6.38 -38.00
N GLY A 722 -23.12 -7.32 -37.15
CA GLY A 722 -22.44 -8.55 -37.52
C GLY A 722 -20.91 -8.51 -37.44
N MET A 723 -20.32 -7.56 -36.70
CA MET A 723 -18.88 -7.55 -36.42
C MET A 723 -18.55 -8.59 -35.33
N LEU A 724 -17.54 -9.44 -35.57
CA LEU A 724 -17.06 -10.45 -34.64
C LEU A 724 -15.55 -10.29 -34.45
N ASP A 725 -15.08 -10.31 -33.19
CA ASP A 725 -13.65 -10.20 -32.84
C ASP A 725 -12.94 -9.01 -33.51
N GLY A 726 -13.61 -7.85 -33.60
CA GLY A 726 -13.05 -6.63 -34.20
C GLY A 726 -12.99 -6.63 -35.74
N THR A 727 -13.61 -7.61 -36.40
CA THR A 727 -13.64 -7.70 -37.87
C THR A 727 -15.02 -8.09 -38.40
N PHE A 728 -15.38 -7.60 -39.59
CA PHE A 728 -16.54 -8.11 -40.31
C PHE A 728 -16.18 -9.42 -41.03
N PRO A 729 -16.87 -10.54 -40.73
CA PRO A 729 -16.67 -11.80 -41.44
C PRO A 729 -17.11 -11.67 -42.92
N PRO A 730 -16.67 -12.56 -43.83
CA PRO A 730 -17.04 -12.47 -45.25
C PRO A 730 -18.54 -12.68 -45.52
N VAL A 731 -19.24 -13.37 -44.61
CA VAL A 731 -20.69 -13.56 -44.63
C VAL A 731 -21.22 -13.38 -43.21
N THR A 732 -22.41 -12.79 -43.08
CA THR A 732 -23.09 -12.69 -41.79
C THR A 732 -24.59 -12.92 -41.94
N PHE A 733 -25.24 -13.41 -40.90
CA PHE A 733 -26.70 -13.54 -40.87
C PHE A 733 -27.30 -12.18 -40.51
N SER A 734 -28.04 -11.57 -41.44
CA SER A 734 -28.74 -10.33 -41.18
C SER A 734 -30.05 -10.64 -40.46
N ILE A 735 -30.20 -10.13 -39.23
CA ILE A 735 -31.42 -10.27 -38.42
C ILE A 735 -32.60 -9.57 -39.13
N GLU A 736 -32.35 -8.42 -39.75
CA GLU A 736 -33.35 -7.62 -40.49
C GLU A 736 -33.88 -8.34 -41.73
N SER A 737 -33.00 -8.95 -42.53
CA SER A 737 -33.41 -9.62 -43.78
C SER A 737 -33.65 -11.13 -43.61
N ARG A 738 -33.39 -11.68 -42.42
CA ARG A 738 -33.44 -13.12 -42.07
C ARG A 738 -32.72 -14.01 -43.09
N LYS A 739 -31.62 -13.52 -43.67
CA LYS A 739 -30.82 -14.20 -44.72
C LYS A 739 -29.32 -14.04 -44.44
N ILE A 740 -28.53 -14.98 -44.97
CA ILE A 740 -27.07 -14.87 -45.03
C ILE A 740 -26.72 -13.84 -46.11
N VAL A 741 -26.07 -12.76 -45.70
CA VAL A 741 -25.64 -11.66 -46.57
C VAL A 741 -24.13 -11.72 -46.72
N THR A 742 -23.64 -11.66 -47.95
CA THR A 742 -22.21 -11.51 -48.25
C THR A 742 -21.79 -10.07 -47.97
N LEU A 743 -20.83 -9.89 -47.08
CA LEU A 743 -20.34 -8.59 -46.64
C LEU A 743 -19.29 -8.09 -47.63
N THR A 744 -19.74 -7.41 -48.68
CA THR A 744 -18.86 -6.64 -49.56
C THR A 744 -18.42 -5.35 -48.89
N ASP A 745 -17.29 -4.76 -49.31
CA ASP A 745 -16.79 -3.48 -48.76
C ASP A 745 -17.87 -2.38 -48.74
N LYS A 746 -18.71 -2.31 -49.79
CA LYS A 746 -19.83 -1.35 -49.87
C LYS A 746 -20.92 -1.61 -48.83
N GLU A 747 -21.22 -2.88 -48.56
CA GLU A 747 -22.22 -3.25 -47.56
C GLU A 747 -21.72 -3.01 -46.14
N ILE A 748 -20.43 -3.28 -45.87
CA ILE A 748 -19.79 -2.96 -44.59
C ILE A 748 -19.81 -1.44 -44.37
N GLN A 749 -19.45 -0.65 -45.38
CA GLN A 749 -19.51 0.82 -45.32
C GLN A 749 -20.92 1.32 -45.02
N LYS A 750 -21.95 0.75 -45.68
CA LYS A 750 -23.35 1.11 -45.42
C LYS A 750 -23.78 0.83 -43.98
N ARG A 751 -23.36 -0.30 -43.42
CA ARG A 751 -23.65 -0.66 -42.02
C ARG A 751 -22.93 0.23 -41.02
N LEU A 752 -21.65 0.52 -41.26
CA LEU A 752 -20.87 1.46 -40.44
C LEU A 752 -21.44 2.87 -40.49
N HIS A 753 -21.93 3.32 -41.65
CA HIS A 753 -22.62 4.62 -41.76
C HIS A 753 -23.89 4.64 -40.91
N LYS A 754 -24.71 3.59 -40.98
CA LYS A 754 -25.91 3.43 -40.12
C LYS A 754 -25.56 3.47 -38.62
N ILE A 755 -24.48 2.80 -38.21
CA ILE A 755 -24.01 2.83 -36.81
C ILE A 755 -23.60 4.25 -36.41
N LEU A 756 -22.90 4.98 -37.28
CA LEU A 756 -22.51 6.36 -36.99
C LEU A 756 -23.72 7.29 -36.86
N ASP A 757 -24.73 7.14 -37.73
CA ASP A 757 -25.98 7.90 -37.61
C ASP A 757 -26.69 7.60 -36.28
N GLU A 758 -26.69 6.33 -35.86
CA GLU A 758 -27.27 5.93 -34.58
C GLU A 758 -26.49 6.49 -33.39
N LEU A 759 -25.15 6.39 -33.40
CA LEU A 759 -24.26 6.97 -32.39
C LEU A 759 -24.38 8.50 -32.31
N ALA A 760 -24.59 9.17 -33.43
CA ALA A 760 -24.86 10.61 -33.48
C ALA A 760 -26.21 10.93 -32.83
N SER A 761 -27.26 10.16 -33.15
CA SER A 761 -28.62 10.40 -32.65
C SER A 761 -28.77 10.23 -31.13
N ILE A 762 -27.95 9.36 -30.53
CA ILE A 762 -27.93 9.13 -29.07
C ILE A 762 -26.90 10.02 -28.34
N GLY A 763 -26.21 10.93 -29.05
CA GLY A 763 -25.29 11.89 -28.47
C GLY A 763 -23.87 11.39 -28.20
N CYS A 764 -23.55 10.11 -28.45
CA CYS A 764 -22.24 9.51 -28.19
C CYS A 764 -21.09 10.27 -28.87
N LEU A 765 -21.24 10.59 -30.17
CA LEU A 765 -20.21 11.34 -30.91
C LEU A 765 -19.98 12.74 -30.34
N SER A 766 -21.04 13.38 -29.84
CA SER A 766 -20.97 14.72 -29.24
C SER A 766 -20.20 14.70 -27.93
N ILE A 767 -20.37 13.65 -27.12
CA ILE A 767 -19.63 13.45 -25.87
C ILE A 767 -18.14 13.33 -26.15
N LEU A 768 -17.76 12.48 -27.10
CA LEU A 768 -16.35 12.29 -27.46
C LEU A 768 -15.70 13.59 -27.95
N ILE A 769 -16.44 14.45 -28.66
CA ILE A 769 -15.94 15.77 -29.07
C ILE A 769 -15.79 16.71 -27.87
N LYS A 770 -16.83 16.84 -27.04
CA LYS A 770 -16.84 17.75 -25.87
C LYS A 770 -15.79 17.40 -24.83
N LEU A 771 -15.61 16.11 -24.53
CA LEU A 771 -14.62 15.65 -23.55
C LEU A 771 -13.17 15.79 -24.02
N LEU A 772 -12.95 16.08 -25.30
CA LEU A 772 -11.63 16.42 -25.84
C LEU A 772 -11.35 17.92 -25.82
N HIS A 773 -12.24 18.73 -25.22
CA HIS A 773 -12.03 20.15 -24.97
C HIS A 773 -11.01 20.39 -23.85
N GLU A 774 -10.34 21.55 -23.86
CA GLU A 774 -9.23 21.85 -22.96
C GLU A 774 -9.62 21.90 -21.47
N ASP A 775 -10.89 22.09 -21.13
CA ASP A 775 -11.36 22.21 -19.74
C ASP A 775 -11.57 20.86 -19.04
N THR A 776 -11.64 19.75 -19.79
CA THR A 776 -11.96 18.43 -19.24
C THR A 776 -10.78 17.78 -18.50
N GLU A 777 -11.02 17.06 -17.42
CA GLU A 777 -9.97 16.37 -16.66
C GLU A 777 -9.11 15.44 -17.54
N VAL A 778 -7.79 15.38 -17.25
CA VAL A 778 -6.80 14.70 -18.12
C VAL A 778 -7.16 13.23 -18.30
N GLU A 779 -7.50 12.54 -17.23
CA GLU A 779 -7.86 11.13 -17.22
C GLU A 779 -9.13 10.85 -18.03
N VAL A 780 -10.08 11.80 -18.04
CA VAL A 780 -11.32 11.73 -18.84
C VAL A 780 -11.01 11.98 -20.31
N MET A 781 -10.18 12.98 -20.63
CA MET A 781 -9.73 13.27 -22.01
C MET A 781 -9.01 12.07 -22.62
N GLU A 782 -8.14 11.40 -21.86
CA GLU A 782 -7.39 10.22 -22.33
C GLU A 782 -8.30 9.05 -22.68
N LEU A 783 -9.29 8.76 -21.82
CA LEU A 783 -10.25 7.71 -22.10
C LEU A 783 -11.14 8.06 -23.29
N ALA A 784 -11.58 9.31 -23.42
CA ALA A 784 -12.37 9.78 -24.55
C ALA A 784 -11.57 9.63 -25.86
N LEU A 785 -10.30 10.04 -25.85
CA LEU A 785 -9.40 9.91 -26.99
C LEU A 785 -9.15 8.44 -27.37
N SER A 786 -8.98 7.56 -26.37
CA SER A 786 -8.81 6.12 -26.60
C SER A 786 -10.03 5.53 -27.31
N ILE A 787 -11.25 5.83 -26.83
CA ILE A 787 -12.49 5.33 -27.43
C ILE A 787 -12.69 5.90 -28.84
N ALA A 788 -12.44 7.20 -29.03
CA ALA A 788 -12.58 7.85 -30.33
C ALA A 788 -11.59 7.28 -31.35
N ASN A 789 -10.35 7.00 -30.96
CA ASN A 789 -9.35 6.38 -31.84
C ASN A 789 -9.70 4.92 -32.17
N GLU A 790 -10.18 4.12 -31.21
CA GLU A 790 -10.66 2.76 -31.49
C GLU A 790 -11.76 2.76 -32.57
N LEU A 791 -12.72 3.69 -32.47
CA LEU A 791 -13.74 3.86 -33.50
C LEU A 791 -13.14 4.31 -34.83
N LEU A 792 -12.24 5.29 -34.83
CA LEU A 792 -11.59 5.82 -36.04
C LEU A 792 -10.77 4.75 -36.78
N GLU A 793 -10.04 3.90 -36.05
CA GLU A 793 -9.26 2.79 -36.61
C GLU A 793 -10.17 1.79 -37.35
N ILE A 794 -11.34 1.49 -36.80
CA ILE A 794 -12.34 0.64 -37.48
C ILE A 794 -12.85 1.33 -38.75
N LEU A 795 -13.17 2.63 -38.70
CA LEU A 795 -13.65 3.38 -39.85
C LEU A 795 -12.61 3.48 -40.98
N ASP A 796 -11.35 3.73 -40.63
CA ASP A 796 -10.24 3.83 -41.58
C ASP A 796 -9.93 2.47 -42.23
N LYS A 797 -9.99 1.37 -41.46
CA LYS A 797 -9.83 0.00 -41.98
C LYS A 797 -10.79 -0.32 -43.11
N TYR A 798 -12.02 0.19 -43.05
CA TYR A 798 -13.07 -0.02 -44.07
C TYR A 798 -13.31 1.21 -44.98
N ARG A 799 -12.43 2.21 -44.92
CA ARG A 799 -12.43 3.42 -45.76
C ARG A 799 -13.74 4.23 -45.71
N VAL A 800 -14.46 4.20 -44.59
CA VAL A 800 -15.73 4.94 -44.40
C VAL A 800 -15.57 6.48 -44.48
N PRO A 801 -14.51 7.11 -43.94
CA PRO A 801 -14.36 8.56 -43.96
C PRO A 801 -14.45 9.21 -45.35
N GLY A 802 -14.04 8.51 -46.41
CA GLY A 802 -14.10 9.03 -47.78
C GLY A 802 -15.52 9.12 -48.36
N PHE A 803 -16.52 8.55 -47.70
CA PHE A 803 -17.92 8.52 -48.14
C PHE A 803 -18.83 9.47 -47.36
N LEU A 804 -18.35 10.05 -46.27
CA LEU A 804 -19.08 11.03 -45.48
C LEU A 804 -19.09 12.37 -46.23
N ARG A 805 -20.26 13.02 -46.30
CA ARG A 805 -20.43 14.33 -46.95
C ARG A 805 -20.98 15.34 -45.94
N PRO A 806 -20.55 16.61 -46.01
CA PRO A 806 -21.14 17.67 -45.22
C PRO A 806 -22.62 17.86 -45.60
N SER A 807 -23.47 18.01 -44.58
CA SER A 807 -24.88 18.39 -44.69
C SER A 807 -25.01 19.91 -44.52
N GLU A 808 -25.99 20.53 -45.19
CA GLU A 808 -26.27 21.97 -45.02
C GLU A 808 -26.72 22.32 -43.59
N ASN A 809 -27.18 21.34 -42.81
CA ASN A 809 -27.61 21.49 -41.42
C ASN A 809 -26.55 21.02 -40.40
N ASP A 810 -25.31 20.78 -40.81
CA ASP A 810 -24.23 20.36 -39.90
C ASP A 810 -23.89 21.51 -38.93
N PRO A 811 -24.00 21.32 -37.59
CA PRO A 811 -23.64 22.35 -36.62
C PRO A 811 -22.13 22.63 -36.64
N ASN A 812 -21.73 23.86 -36.34
CA ASN A 812 -20.30 24.18 -36.19
C ASN A 812 -19.73 23.50 -34.92
N ILE A 813 -18.44 23.18 -34.91
CA ILE A 813 -17.76 22.57 -33.75
C ILE A 813 -17.84 23.50 -32.54
N GLU A 814 -17.66 24.81 -32.72
CA GLU A 814 -17.84 25.80 -31.64
C GLU A 814 -19.27 25.78 -31.10
N GLU A 815 -20.29 25.67 -31.97
CA GLU A 815 -21.69 25.57 -31.54
C GLU A 815 -21.97 24.29 -30.76
N ILE A 816 -21.30 23.18 -31.08
CA ILE A 816 -21.39 21.94 -30.29
C ILE A 816 -20.76 22.17 -28.92
N LEU A 817 -19.57 22.77 -28.86
CA LEU A 817 -18.83 23.01 -27.61
C LEU A 817 -19.56 23.99 -26.69
N THR A 818 -20.14 25.07 -27.23
CA THR A 818 -20.84 26.13 -26.48
C THR A 818 -22.34 25.88 -26.32
N ALA A 819 -22.90 24.80 -26.86
CA ALA A 819 -24.29 24.40 -26.60
C ALA A 819 -24.43 23.94 -25.15
N GLU A 820 -24.46 24.90 -24.24
CA GLU A 820 -25.15 24.86 -22.97
C GLU A 820 -26.31 25.87 -23.08
N ASP A 821 -27.50 25.54 -22.58
CA ASP A 821 -28.69 26.38 -22.72
C ASP A 821 -28.42 27.81 -22.21
N ASN A 822 -28.43 28.78 -23.13
CA ASN A 822 -28.53 30.22 -22.83
C ASN A 822 -29.99 30.67 -22.63
N ASP A 823 -30.96 29.76 -22.62
CA ASP A 823 -32.37 30.07 -22.31
C ASP A 823 -32.64 30.05 -20.79
N LEU A 824 -31.76 30.70 -20.03
CA LEU A 824 -32.15 31.30 -18.75
C LEU A 824 -32.45 32.77 -19.05
N GLU A 825 -33.66 33.04 -19.54
CA GLU A 825 -34.26 34.34 -19.25
C GLU A 825 -34.25 34.49 -17.72
N GLU A 826 -33.61 35.58 -17.27
CA GLU A 826 -33.59 36.04 -15.89
C GLU A 826 -35.01 36.27 -15.39
N GLU A 827 -35.70 35.21 -14.96
CA GLU A 827 -36.88 35.32 -14.10
C GLU A 827 -36.60 34.62 -12.75
N ASP A 828 -36.00 35.42 -11.86
CA ASP A 828 -36.31 35.49 -10.43
C ASP A 828 -36.15 34.20 -9.58
N SER A 829 -35.11 33.41 -9.85
CA SER A 829 -34.74 32.24 -9.00
C SER A 829 -33.40 32.36 -8.25
N ASP A 830 -32.48 33.23 -8.70
CA ASP A 830 -31.16 33.37 -8.05
C ASP A 830 -31.24 34.13 -6.71
N THR A 831 -32.26 34.95 -6.51
CA THR A 831 -32.54 35.59 -5.22
C THR A 831 -32.97 34.60 -4.14
N LYS A 832 -33.60 33.46 -4.48
CA LYS A 832 -34.09 32.50 -3.46
C LYS A 832 -33.03 31.50 -2.99
N ASN A 833 -32.01 31.21 -3.80
CA ASN A 833 -30.93 30.29 -3.41
C ASN A 833 -29.82 30.99 -2.63
N LEU A 834 -29.50 32.25 -2.95
CA LEU A 834 -28.60 33.08 -2.15
C LEU A 834 -29.16 33.37 -0.75
N ILE A 835 -30.46 33.67 -0.64
CA ILE A 835 -31.14 33.86 0.66
C ILE A 835 -31.11 32.57 1.49
N LYS A 836 -31.26 31.39 0.87
CA LYS A 836 -31.17 30.10 1.60
C LYS A 836 -29.75 29.74 2.06
N SER A 837 -28.70 30.12 1.34
CA SER A 837 -27.32 29.85 1.77
C SER A 837 -26.86 30.79 2.89
N GLU A 838 -27.26 32.07 2.85
CA GLU A 838 -27.00 33.01 3.94
C GLU A 838 -27.82 32.68 5.20
N ASP A 839 -29.09 32.29 5.06
CA ASP A 839 -29.92 31.82 6.19
C ASP A 839 -29.38 30.54 6.85
N VAL A 840 -28.71 29.66 6.08
CA VAL A 840 -28.08 28.43 6.62
C VAL A 840 -26.79 28.76 7.37
N ILE A 841 -25.97 29.68 6.85
CA ILE A 841 -24.74 30.11 7.54
C ILE A 841 -25.08 30.89 8.80
N GLU A 842 -26.07 31.79 8.75
CA GLU A 842 -26.55 32.55 9.90
C GLU A 842 -27.30 31.65 10.91
N GLY A 843 -27.98 30.60 10.44
CA GLY A 843 -28.57 29.55 11.27
C GLY A 843 -27.54 28.66 11.97
N ILE A 844 -26.41 28.34 11.34
CA ILE A 844 -25.29 27.59 11.95
C ILE A 844 -24.57 28.45 13.00
N ILE A 845 -24.42 29.76 12.74
CA ILE A 845 -23.77 30.69 13.69
C ILE A 845 -24.66 30.96 14.92
N ASN A 846 -26.00 30.90 14.76
CA ASN A 846 -26.96 31.25 15.80
C ASN A 846 -27.61 30.04 16.52
N SER A 847 -27.21 28.79 16.26
CA SER A 847 -27.82 27.61 16.89
C SER A 847 -26.86 26.87 17.84
N ASP A 848 -27.39 26.41 18.99
CA ASP A 848 -26.70 25.49 19.90
C ASP A 848 -26.50 24.13 19.23
N ASP A 849 -25.35 23.48 19.45
CA ASP A 849 -24.93 22.19 18.83
C ASP A 849 -26.01 21.09 18.89
N MET A 850 -26.82 21.09 19.95
CA MET A 850 -27.96 20.18 20.14
C MET A 850 -29.09 20.37 19.11
N ASN A 851 -29.36 21.60 18.66
CA ASN A 851 -30.37 21.91 17.65
C ASN A 851 -29.86 21.62 16.23
N LEU A 852 -28.56 21.77 15.99
CA LEU A 852 -27.91 21.33 14.75
C LEU A 852 -28.00 19.81 14.60
N LEU A 853 -27.70 19.07 15.67
CA LEU A 853 -27.87 17.61 15.71
C LEU A 853 -29.33 17.19 15.55
N THR A 854 -30.28 17.90 16.17
CA THR A 854 -31.71 17.59 16.04
C THR A 854 -32.24 17.89 14.63
N ASN A 855 -31.81 18.98 13.97
CA ASN A 855 -32.15 19.27 12.58
C ASN A 855 -31.52 18.27 11.59
N ILE A 856 -30.29 17.80 11.86
CA ILE A 856 -29.66 16.72 11.12
C ILE A 856 -30.49 15.44 11.31
N TYR A 857 -30.84 15.08 12.54
CA TYR A 857 -31.67 13.91 12.85
C TYR A 857 -33.08 14.00 12.26
N GLU A 858 -33.71 15.19 12.23
CA GLU A 858 -35.01 15.43 11.61
C GLU A 858 -34.95 15.43 10.07
N ARG A 859 -33.87 15.92 9.45
CA ARG A 859 -33.60 15.70 8.01
C ARG A 859 -33.37 14.22 7.69
N HIS A 860 -32.78 13.46 8.60
CA HIS A 860 -32.57 12.02 8.44
C HIS A 860 -33.84 11.19 8.72
N MET A 861 -34.80 11.70 9.51
CA MET A 861 -36.08 11.04 9.82
C MET A 861 -37.23 11.45 8.89
N ASN A 862 -37.20 12.66 8.33
CA ASN A 862 -38.20 13.10 7.36
C ASN A 862 -37.86 12.52 5.97
N LEU A 863 -38.48 11.38 5.67
CA LEU A 863 -38.69 10.85 4.33
C LEU A 863 -39.36 11.92 3.44
N ASN A 864 -38.56 12.80 2.84
CA ASN A 864 -39.07 13.71 1.81
C ASN A 864 -39.30 12.91 0.53
N ASN A 865 -40.51 12.35 0.43
CA ASN A 865 -41.17 11.95 -0.81
C ASN A 865 -41.61 13.20 -1.63
N GLU A 866 -40.78 14.23 -1.70
CA GLU A 866 -40.99 15.31 -2.66
C GLU A 866 -40.07 15.04 -3.86
N PRO A 867 -40.61 14.97 -5.08
CA PRO A 867 -39.79 14.80 -6.26
C PRO A 867 -38.95 16.06 -6.43
N THR A 868 -37.67 16.00 -6.07
CA THR A 868 -36.69 16.99 -6.52
C THR A 868 -36.69 16.95 -8.04
N GLU A 869 -37.14 18.04 -8.67
CA GLU A 869 -37.07 18.21 -10.12
C GLU A 869 -35.62 18.09 -10.57
N ILE A 870 -35.30 16.96 -11.19
CA ILE A 870 -34.02 16.74 -11.86
C ILE A 870 -33.93 17.81 -12.97
N ARG A 871 -32.99 18.75 -12.84
CA ARG A 871 -32.69 19.76 -13.88
C ARG A 871 -32.28 19.03 -15.16
N LYS A 872 -33.22 18.90 -16.10
CA LYS A 872 -32.98 18.33 -17.43
C LYS A 872 -32.21 19.36 -18.27
N ARG A 873 -30.90 19.17 -18.46
CA ARG A 873 -30.17 19.86 -19.53
C ARG A 873 -30.57 19.19 -20.84
N LYS A 874 -31.33 19.89 -21.69
CA LYS A 874 -31.69 19.37 -23.01
C LYS A 874 -30.63 19.83 -24.01
N PHE A 875 -29.92 18.88 -24.61
CA PHE A 875 -29.02 19.20 -25.71
C PHE A 875 -29.80 19.60 -26.95
N THR A 876 -29.54 20.80 -27.47
CA THR A 876 -30.20 21.35 -28.65
C THR A 876 -29.49 20.99 -29.96
N LYS A 877 -28.21 20.55 -29.92
CA LYS A 877 -27.41 20.19 -31.11
C LYS A 877 -26.49 18.99 -30.87
N PHE A 878 -26.60 17.96 -31.72
CA PHE A 878 -25.71 16.80 -31.71
C PHE A 878 -24.71 16.83 -32.89
N ALA A 879 -23.52 16.30 -32.68
CA ALA A 879 -22.50 16.15 -33.71
C ALA A 879 -22.91 15.10 -34.75
N THR A 880 -22.72 15.43 -36.03
CA THR A 880 -22.94 14.48 -37.13
C THR A 880 -21.71 13.61 -37.37
N PRO A 881 -21.86 12.44 -38.03
CA PRO A 881 -20.73 11.56 -38.36
C PRO A 881 -19.59 12.26 -39.11
N TYR A 882 -19.93 13.19 -40.01
CA TYR A 882 -18.97 13.97 -40.77
C TYR A 882 -18.14 14.87 -39.84
N ILE A 883 -18.79 15.64 -38.96
CA ILE A 883 -18.12 16.55 -38.01
C ILE A 883 -17.18 15.78 -37.09
N PHE A 884 -17.62 14.65 -36.53
CA PHE A 884 -16.78 13.83 -35.65
C PHE A 884 -15.49 13.40 -36.34
N VAL A 885 -15.57 12.86 -37.55
CA VAL A 885 -14.38 12.40 -38.29
C VAL A 885 -13.46 13.56 -38.67
N VAL A 886 -14.03 14.72 -39.04
CA VAL A 886 -13.24 15.92 -39.34
C VAL A 886 -12.50 16.40 -38.09
N TYR A 887 -13.19 16.55 -36.95
CA TYR A 887 -12.60 17.01 -35.69
C TYR A 887 -11.48 16.09 -35.20
N MET A 888 -11.69 14.77 -35.28
CA MET A 888 -10.68 13.79 -34.91
C MET A 888 -9.44 13.81 -35.82
N LYS A 889 -9.59 14.16 -37.10
CA LYS A 889 -8.47 14.23 -38.07
C LYS A 889 -7.79 15.59 -38.11
N SER A 890 -8.46 16.66 -37.71
CA SER A 890 -7.92 18.03 -37.76
C SER A 890 -7.05 18.40 -36.55
N SER A 891 -7.22 17.71 -35.42
CA SER A 891 -6.67 18.15 -34.13
C SER A 891 -5.72 17.12 -33.53
N ASN A 892 -4.57 17.58 -33.01
CA ASN A 892 -3.60 16.71 -32.33
C ASN A 892 -3.88 16.64 -30.81
N PHE A 893 -4.90 15.87 -30.43
CA PHE A 893 -5.29 15.76 -29.01
C PHE A 893 -4.23 15.13 -28.11
N LYS A 894 -3.33 14.30 -28.67
CA LYS A 894 -2.20 13.75 -27.90
C LYS A 894 -1.29 14.87 -27.39
N GLU A 895 -0.97 15.81 -28.28
CA GLU A 895 -0.17 16.98 -27.92
C GLU A 895 -0.92 17.91 -26.96
N THR A 896 -2.23 18.10 -27.12
CA THR A 896 -3.06 18.88 -26.18
C THR A 896 -3.07 18.24 -24.78
N ILE A 897 -3.25 16.93 -24.68
CA ILE A 897 -3.22 16.19 -23.41
C ILE A 897 -1.83 16.26 -22.78
N GLU A 898 -0.76 16.07 -23.57
CA GLU A 898 0.62 16.24 -23.08
C GLU A 898 0.87 17.66 -22.59
N ARG A 899 0.38 18.68 -23.30
CA ARG A 899 0.47 20.08 -22.87
C ARG A 899 -0.28 20.32 -21.55
N LYS A 900 -1.47 19.75 -21.37
CA LYS A 900 -2.26 19.86 -20.14
C LYS A 900 -1.61 19.11 -18.97
N LYS A 901 -1.03 17.93 -19.22
CA LYS A 901 -0.20 17.21 -18.24
C LYS A 901 1.00 18.04 -17.83
N ASN A 902 1.74 18.56 -18.80
CA ASN A 902 2.87 19.45 -18.55
C ASN A 902 2.46 20.72 -17.81
N TRP A 903 1.26 21.26 -18.05
CA TRP A 903 0.72 22.40 -17.30
C TRP A 903 0.34 22.05 -15.86
N LYS A 904 -0.34 20.91 -15.61
CA LYS A 904 -0.61 20.40 -14.25
C LYS A 904 0.69 20.12 -13.49
N ASP A 905 1.67 19.52 -14.16
CA ASP A 905 3.02 19.35 -13.62
C ASP A 905 3.74 20.70 -13.44
N GLY A 906 3.40 21.68 -14.28
CA GLY A 906 3.86 23.06 -14.27
C GLY A 906 3.39 23.88 -13.06
N ILE A 907 2.18 23.62 -12.54
CA ILE A 907 1.70 24.16 -11.25
C ILE A 907 2.59 23.65 -10.09
N ARG A 908 3.17 22.46 -10.25
CA ARG A 908 4.20 21.91 -9.35
C ARG A 908 5.62 22.11 -9.90
N SER A 909 5.82 23.03 -10.83
CA SER A 909 7.16 23.36 -11.36
C SER A 909 8.01 24.00 -10.27
N LEU A 910 9.32 23.93 -10.47
CA LEU A 910 10.27 24.64 -9.61
C LEU A 910 9.99 26.16 -9.59
N SER A 911 9.53 26.71 -10.72
CA SER A 911 9.19 28.14 -10.88
C SER A 911 7.99 28.55 -10.04
N SER A 912 6.92 27.73 -10.02
CA SER A 912 5.70 27.99 -9.23
C SER A 912 5.97 27.85 -7.73
N LEU A 913 6.72 26.81 -7.33
CA LEU A 913 7.12 26.66 -5.92
C LEU A 913 8.01 27.80 -5.44
N LEU A 914 8.84 28.38 -6.32
CA LEU A 914 9.59 29.59 -5.98
C LEU A 914 8.66 30.80 -5.77
N ASP A 915 7.54 30.91 -6.49
CA ASP A 915 6.55 31.98 -6.27
C ASP A 915 5.84 31.82 -4.94
N ASP A 916 5.47 30.58 -4.57
CA ASP A 916 4.87 30.25 -3.28
C ASP A 916 5.83 30.56 -2.12
N VAL A 917 7.10 30.14 -2.23
CA VAL A 917 8.17 30.45 -1.26
C VAL A 917 8.39 31.97 -1.17
N LEU A 918 8.28 32.67 -2.31
CA LEU A 918 8.37 34.11 -2.38
C LEU A 918 7.08 34.80 -1.93
N GLY A 919 5.93 34.14 -1.79
CA GLY A 919 4.64 34.78 -1.59
C GLY A 919 4.35 35.88 -2.62
N ILE A 920 4.80 35.71 -3.87
CA ILE A 920 4.48 36.62 -4.98
C ILE A 920 3.27 36.01 -5.69
N TYR A 921 2.10 36.25 -5.12
CA TYR A 921 0.88 36.18 -5.92
C TYR A 921 0.78 37.53 -6.61
N GLU A 922 0.82 37.56 -7.94
CA GLU A 922 0.39 38.74 -8.68
C GLU A 922 -1.04 39.01 -8.22
N VAL A 923 -1.23 40.08 -7.43
CA VAL A 923 -2.57 40.60 -7.13
C VAL A 923 -3.07 41.19 -8.44
N ASN A 924 -3.56 40.34 -9.33
CA ASN A 924 -4.41 40.77 -10.43
C ASN A 924 -5.70 41.23 -9.77
N THR A 925 -5.84 42.54 -9.64
CA THR A 925 -7.01 43.23 -9.06
C THR A 925 -8.33 42.95 -9.80
N GLU A 926 -8.32 42.12 -10.85
CA GLU A 926 -9.48 41.81 -11.68
C GLU A 926 -9.96 40.35 -11.56
N VAL A 927 -9.25 39.47 -10.83
CA VAL A 927 -9.69 38.09 -10.61
C VAL A 927 -9.35 37.66 -9.18
N ASN A 928 -10.35 37.23 -8.41
CA ASN A 928 -10.16 36.57 -7.12
C ASN A 928 -9.29 35.32 -7.28
N SER A 929 -7.97 35.47 -7.14
CA SER A 929 -7.00 34.38 -7.22
C SER A 929 -6.99 33.47 -5.98
N LEU A 930 -8.00 33.59 -5.10
CA LEU A 930 -8.18 32.78 -3.90
C LEU A 930 -9.19 31.64 -4.10
N ASP A 931 -9.88 31.57 -5.24
CA ASP A 931 -10.91 30.54 -5.50
C ASP A 931 -10.37 29.26 -6.17
N CYS A 932 -9.05 29.09 -6.26
CA CYS A 932 -8.44 27.85 -6.78
C CYS A 932 -7.24 27.39 -5.95
N TYR A 933 -7.47 27.20 -4.65
CA TYR A 933 -6.67 26.29 -3.82
C TYR A 933 -7.41 24.97 -3.62
#